data_AF-A0A383VPP9-F1
#
_entry.id   AF-A0A383VPP9-F1
#
_cell.length_a   1.000
_cell.length_b   1.000
_cell.length_c   1.000
_cell.angle_alpha   90.00
_cell.angle_beta   90.00
_cell.angle_gamma   90.00
#
_symmetry.space_group_name_H-M   'P 1'
#
loop_
_entity.id
_entity.type
_entity.pdbx_description
1 polymer ?
#
loop_
_entity_poly.entity_id
_entity_poly.type
_entity_poly.pdbx_seq_one_letter_code
_entity_poly.pdbx_strand_id
1 'polypeptide(L)'
;MEVSRVLESDDDLFNVLSACSTHLGLPGLARLAASSKRLKGVCLIILRRDTLGFLGPAMDATNAAAADKDGSYRQYTRQLLQQQPPSENYPATGYYCCRFRQQAEQREMHAVAWLLRSVPAAVSSSMSEQLVRLPMVNIGVAKQLVAAGVRISYAQLLAAANSMVPGVEVWVQVQFRQGIRTDIPAAVIDTFCGHFARTLELPGEGHLDPDLLQLAMNCSWPEVATAAARRMPPYLEEDVARRLLLTAATRLHADAVQHMAGLPAVAWHLDAPTVAAVIGKLQRLGDCRCVLVLEAMKQHIDAETVEAMLSQLVETCSARCVQLLCDLPAAGELGSEAVVRLLQAATEGNFEKTMLPLFGVPAVRELGTVTILQLLRAAVERGKHLLAQYLCKQPAAAHISSDAVHVLLATALHTDRHRCVSDLCKLQAAGQLNAVEVEQLLSAAVQLGVSACVSDLVALPAASNLSSTAVAQLLQAALQQGERDSVFYLLELPAAEQLGSEVVTKLLLTAVQRGSRKCIVWLRALPAVGQLSKQTVLQLLQSAVELDCFDCIQALRGLQAVQDLSDYEITALLTASVQAGSEQCIYELCFMPASKQVSSEVVLQLLQSALQLDHAECIEALLQLKAAEQLSSSEAADALLLSAAHKGSSRCIKALKSLPAALQCSGAVLLQLLQAAVSCIAAGSAGCIEQLYSFPAAPQVSTEQIVQLLQAAATCGSADCTQQLCKLPAAVYASRAELLQLLQAAVQAGSASCIQPLRQLPAAARISEAEAEQLLEAAVKARQAQCVAALVQLPAAQQLGSGAVHQLLQAAAMLGDAQCSAELKKLQPCSISEIEPVMPAGAVADGVGAAALQQQQQQQQGVPATAAAAAASCSIWRWCCRVCRQLHRCLTFKVKME
;
A
#
# COMPACT_ATOMS: atom_id res chain seq x y z
N MET A 1 -31.28 45.59 -31.83
CA MET A 1 -30.76 44.88 -30.63
C MET A 1 -31.76 43.87 -30.04
N GLU A 2 -33.08 44.10 -30.11
CA GLU A 2 -34.08 43.20 -29.48
C GLU A 2 -34.15 41.77 -30.04
N VAL A 3 -33.76 41.56 -31.30
CA VAL A 3 -33.73 40.24 -31.97
C VAL A 3 -32.98 39.17 -31.17
N SER A 4 -31.99 39.54 -30.35
CA SER A 4 -31.18 38.61 -29.57
C SER A 4 -31.93 37.85 -28.45
N ARG A 5 -33.18 38.23 -28.12
CA ARG A 5 -33.96 37.62 -27.01
C ARG A 5 -35.07 36.65 -27.44
N VAL A 6 -35.35 36.51 -28.74
CA VAL A 6 -36.53 35.75 -29.24
C VAL A 6 -36.14 34.47 -30.01
N LEU A 7 -34.85 34.25 -30.28
CA LEU A 7 -34.38 33.10 -31.06
C LEU A 7 -33.94 31.95 -30.13
N GLU A 8 -34.79 30.93 -30.06
CA GLU A 8 -34.61 29.74 -29.21
C GLU A 8 -33.80 28.62 -29.89
N SER A 9 -33.80 28.54 -31.23
CA SER A 9 -32.98 27.58 -32.00
C SER A 9 -31.84 28.26 -32.77
N ASP A 10 -30.77 27.51 -33.06
CA ASP A 10 -29.65 27.98 -33.89
C ASP A 10 -30.04 28.09 -35.39
N ASP A 11 -31.01 27.32 -35.88
CA ASP A 11 -31.48 27.41 -37.27
C ASP A 11 -32.24 28.72 -37.53
N ASP A 12 -33.03 29.20 -36.56
CA ASP A 12 -33.70 30.50 -36.65
C ASP A 12 -32.68 31.65 -36.67
N LEU A 13 -31.54 31.49 -35.96
CA LEU A 13 -30.42 32.44 -35.99
C LEU A 13 -29.80 32.52 -37.39
N PHE A 14 -29.57 31.39 -38.07
CA PHE A 14 -29.03 31.39 -39.43
C PHE A 14 -30.01 31.94 -40.48
N ASN A 15 -31.32 31.69 -40.33
CA ASN A 15 -32.34 32.27 -41.19
C ASN A 15 -32.41 33.80 -41.07
N VAL A 16 -32.39 34.32 -39.84
CA VAL A 16 -32.34 35.78 -39.58
C VAL A 16 -31.03 36.39 -40.11
N LEU A 17 -29.89 35.73 -39.90
CA LEU A 17 -28.61 36.19 -40.45
C LEU A 17 -28.59 36.19 -41.99
N SER A 18 -29.29 35.25 -42.64
CA SER A 18 -29.45 35.22 -44.09
C SER A 18 -30.28 36.40 -44.60
N ALA A 19 -31.41 36.72 -43.96
CA ALA A 19 -32.20 37.90 -44.30
C ALA A 19 -31.45 39.22 -44.02
N CYS A 20 -30.62 39.26 -42.97
CA CYS A 20 -29.73 40.38 -42.72
C CYS A 20 -28.58 40.48 -43.74
N SER A 21 -28.05 39.37 -44.25
CA SER A 21 -26.94 39.38 -45.22
C SER A 21 -27.33 40.07 -46.52
N THR A 22 -28.55 39.81 -47.01
CA THR A 22 -29.11 40.41 -48.24
C THR A 22 -29.39 41.91 -48.13
N HIS A 23 -29.53 42.46 -46.92
CA HIS A 23 -29.82 43.88 -46.70
C HIS A 23 -28.63 44.70 -46.17
N LEU A 24 -27.68 44.08 -45.48
CA LEU A 24 -26.57 44.77 -44.79
C LEU A 24 -25.19 44.44 -45.36
N GLY A 25 -25.09 43.40 -46.19
CA GLY A 25 -23.82 42.86 -46.68
C GLY A 25 -22.92 42.28 -45.58
N LEU A 26 -21.82 41.65 -46.00
CA LEU A 26 -20.80 41.11 -45.10
C LEU A 26 -20.24 42.14 -44.08
N PRO A 27 -19.96 43.41 -44.45
CA PRO A 27 -19.48 44.41 -43.50
C PRO A 27 -20.51 44.81 -42.44
N GLY A 28 -21.81 44.81 -42.78
CA GLY A 28 -22.88 45.07 -41.82
C GLY A 28 -23.10 43.92 -40.86
N LEU A 29 -23.00 42.67 -41.34
CA LEU A 29 -23.01 41.47 -40.50
C LEU A 29 -21.84 41.44 -39.52
N ALA A 30 -20.62 41.82 -39.94
CA ALA A 30 -19.46 41.89 -39.04
C ALA A 30 -19.68 42.88 -37.87
N ARG A 31 -20.31 44.05 -38.14
CA ARG A 31 -20.70 45.00 -37.09
C ARG A 31 -21.80 44.44 -36.18
N LEU A 32 -22.79 43.73 -36.74
CA LEU A 32 -23.85 43.07 -35.98
C LEU A 32 -23.27 42.02 -35.02
N ALA A 33 -22.34 41.20 -35.50
CA ALA A 33 -21.66 40.17 -34.72
C ALA A 33 -20.79 40.74 -33.60
N ALA A 34 -20.09 41.86 -33.84
CA ALA A 34 -19.31 42.54 -32.81
C ALA A 34 -20.18 43.07 -31.64
N SER A 35 -21.46 43.36 -31.90
CA SER A 35 -22.39 43.97 -30.94
C SER A 35 -23.10 42.98 -29.99
N SER A 36 -23.07 41.66 -30.25
CA SER A 36 -23.77 40.65 -29.43
C SER A 36 -22.83 39.50 -29.05
N LYS A 37 -22.71 39.22 -27.74
CA LYS A 37 -21.85 38.12 -27.22
C LYS A 37 -22.22 36.75 -27.81
N ARG A 38 -23.50 36.48 -28.08
CA ARG A 38 -23.97 35.17 -28.62
C ARG A 38 -23.55 35.01 -30.09
N LEU A 39 -23.74 36.05 -30.91
CA LEU A 39 -23.27 36.09 -32.29
C LEU A 39 -21.75 36.14 -32.40
N LYS A 40 -21.07 36.85 -31.49
CA LYS A 40 -19.60 36.90 -31.42
C LYS A 40 -19.00 35.50 -31.23
N GLY A 41 -19.64 34.61 -30.47
CA GLY A 41 -19.26 33.20 -30.36
C GLY A 41 -19.35 32.46 -31.69
N VAL A 42 -20.49 32.56 -32.39
CA VAL A 42 -20.71 31.92 -33.71
C VAL A 42 -19.72 32.46 -34.76
N CYS A 43 -19.50 33.78 -34.82
CA CYS A 43 -18.56 34.38 -35.76
C CYS A 43 -17.08 34.11 -35.38
N LEU A 44 -16.73 33.93 -34.11
CA LEU A 44 -15.38 33.51 -33.73
C LEU A 44 -15.09 32.04 -34.07
N ILE A 45 -16.12 31.19 -34.12
CA ILE A 45 -16.01 29.82 -34.64
C ILE A 45 -15.69 29.86 -36.15
N ILE A 46 -16.35 30.74 -36.92
CA ILE A 46 -16.02 30.99 -38.34
C ILE A 46 -14.58 31.50 -38.52
N LEU A 47 -14.06 32.25 -37.55
CA LEU A 47 -12.73 32.88 -37.56
C LEU A 47 -11.61 32.03 -36.93
N ARG A 48 -11.76 30.69 -36.82
CA ARG A 48 -10.63 29.84 -36.44
C ARG A 48 -9.51 29.88 -37.48
N ARG A 49 -8.29 29.56 -37.02
CA ARG A 49 -7.05 29.64 -37.81
C ARG A 49 -7.11 28.86 -39.12
N ASP A 50 -7.78 27.71 -39.10
CA ASP A 50 -7.91 26.83 -40.26
C ASP A 50 -9.01 27.33 -41.22
N THR A 51 -10.17 27.76 -40.71
CA THR A 51 -11.26 28.30 -41.54
C THR A 51 -10.96 29.67 -42.17
N LEU A 52 -10.12 30.49 -41.53
CA LEU A 52 -9.67 31.77 -42.09
C LEU A 52 -8.87 31.62 -43.40
N GLY A 53 -8.11 30.52 -43.55
CA GLY A 53 -7.41 30.22 -44.80
C GLY A 53 -8.35 29.98 -45.97
N PHE A 54 -9.49 29.31 -45.72
CA PHE A 54 -10.49 28.97 -46.74
C PHE A 54 -11.36 30.15 -47.15
N LEU A 55 -11.60 31.11 -46.25
CA LEU A 55 -12.51 32.24 -46.50
C LEU A 55 -11.83 33.46 -47.12
N GLY A 56 -10.49 33.56 -47.08
CA GLY A 56 -9.73 34.67 -47.69
C GLY A 56 -10.13 34.98 -49.13
N PRO A 57 -10.08 34.03 -50.08
CA PRO A 57 -10.44 34.28 -51.48
C PRO A 57 -11.91 34.70 -51.69
N ALA A 58 -12.84 34.14 -50.90
CA ALA A 58 -14.25 34.51 -50.96
C ALA A 58 -14.54 35.89 -50.38
N MET A 59 -13.85 36.26 -49.29
CA MET A 59 -13.89 37.61 -48.73
C MET A 59 -13.24 38.63 -49.67
N ASP A 60 -12.12 38.31 -50.32
CA ASP A 60 -11.47 39.22 -51.26
C ASP A 60 -12.30 39.42 -52.54
N ALA A 61 -12.94 38.36 -53.07
CA ALA A 61 -13.85 38.46 -54.21
C ALA A 61 -15.13 39.26 -53.88
N THR A 62 -15.72 39.08 -52.69
CA THR A 62 -16.89 39.88 -52.28
C THR A 62 -16.52 41.31 -51.91
N ASN A 63 -15.34 41.55 -51.34
CA ASN A 63 -14.80 42.90 -51.12
C ASN A 63 -14.47 43.63 -52.44
N ALA A 64 -14.08 42.91 -53.50
CA ALA A 64 -13.87 43.49 -54.83
C ALA A 64 -15.20 43.93 -55.48
N ALA A 65 -16.29 43.19 -55.25
CA ALA A 65 -17.62 43.56 -55.73
C ALA A 65 -18.29 44.70 -54.93
N ALA A 66 -17.92 44.87 -53.65
CA ALA A 66 -18.42 45.92 -52.76
C ALA A 66 -17.59 47.22 -52.81
N ALA A 67 -16.67 47.35 -53.77
CA ALA A 67 -15.69 48.42 -53.82
C ALA A 67 -16.25 49.75 -54.36
N ASP A 68 -17.09 50.43 -53.57
CA ASP A 68 -17.11 51.90 -53.57
C ASP A 68 -17.26 52.46 -52.15
N LYS A 69 -16.27 53.28 -51.77
CA LYS A 69 -16.11 54.05 -50.51
C LYS A 69 -15.55 53.31 -49.27
N ASP A 70 -14.53 53.96 -48.68
CA ASP A 70 -13.77 53.68 -47.45
C ASP A 70 -12.83 52.45 -47.36
N GLY A 71 -11.57 52.68 -47.74
CA GLY A 71 -10.44 51.74 -47.61
C GLY A 71 -9.97 51.42 -46.19
N SER A 72 -10.62 51.93 -45.13
CA SER A 72 -10.26 51.65 -43.73
C SER A 72 -10.44 50.17 -43.35
N TYR A 73 -11.41 49.48 -43.97
CA TYR A 73 -11.75 48.09 -43.62
C TYR A 73 -10.65 47.06 -43.88
N ARG A 74 -9.78 47.28 -44.89
CA ARG A 74 -8.65 46.37 -45.19
C ARG A 74 -7.61 46.30 -44.06
N GLN A 75 -7.53 47.33 -43.23
CA GLN A 75 -6.59 47.40 -42.11
C GLN A 75 -7.10 46.65 -40.88
N TYR A 76 -8.41 46.72 -40.62
CA TYR A 76 -9.04 46.09 -39.46
C TYR A 76 -9.09 44.56 -39.57
N THR A 77 -9.36 44.02 -40.77
CA THR A 77 -9.31 42.56 -41.02
C THR A 77 -7.88 42.01 -40.87
N ARG A 78 -6.86 42.75 -41.31
CA ARG A 78 -5.44 42.37 -41.11
C ARG A 78 -5.04 42.34 -39.63
N GLN A 79 -5.51 43.28 -38.81
CA GLN A 79 -5.19 43.28 -37.38
C GLN A 79 -5.82 42.11 -36.62
N LEU A 80 -7.05 41.71 -36.95
CA LEU A 80 -7.68 40.51 -36.37
C LEU A 80 -6.96 39.21 -36.75
N LEU A 81 -6.44 39.11 -37.98
CA LEU A 81 -5.61 37.98 -38.43
C LEU A 81 -4.27 37.84 -37.68
N GLN A 82 -3.75 38.93 -37.11
CA GLN A 82 -2.45 38.98 -36.43
C GLN A 82 -2.51 38.68 -34.92
N GLN A 83 -3.70 38.68 -34.30
CA GLN A 83 -3.86 38.38 -32.87
C GLN A 83 -4.17 36.90 -32.64
N GLN A 84 -3.12 36.07 -32.66
CA GLN A 84 -3.20 34.63 -32.33
C GLN A 84 -2.66 34.37 -30.90
N PRO A 85 -3.34 33.56 -30.07
CA PRO A 85 -2.76 33.07 -28.81
C PRO A 85 -1.71 31.98 -29.07
N PRO A 86 -0.73 31.79 -28.17
CA PRO A 86 0.32 30.78 -28.30
C PRO A 86 -0.21 29.35 -28.15
N SER A 87 0.51 28.39 -28.71
CA SER A 87 0.15 26.96 -28.74
C SER A 87 0.48 26.25 -27.42
N GLU A 88 -0.55 25.78 -26.70
CA GLU A 88 -0.38 24.87 -25.57
C GLU A 88 -0.32 23.41 -26.03
N ASN A 89 0.70 22.67 -25.57
CA ASN A 89 0.85 21.24 -25.82
C ASN A 89 -0.04 20.43 -24.88
N TYR A 90 -0.95 19.62 -25.41
CA TYR A 90 -1.67 18.58 -24.67
C TYR A 90 -1.28 17.18 -25.17
N PRO A 91 -0.98 16.22 -24.28
CA PRO A 91 -0.67 14.85 -24.68
C PRO A 91 -1.93 14.13 -25.18
N ALA A 92 -1.84 13.52 -26.36
CA ALA A 92 -2.95 12.81 -26.99
C ALA A 92 -3.16 11.42 -26.37
N THR A 93 -3.97 11.34 -25.30
CA THR A 93 -4.55 10.08 -24.83
C THR A 93 -5.91 9.81 -25.48
N GLY A 94 -6.19 8.53 -25.75
CA GLY A 94 -7.16 8.11 -26.77
C GLY A 94 -8.65 8.28 -26.44
N TYR A 95 -9.45 8.10 -27.51
CA TYR A 95 -10.91 7.90 -27.54
C TYR A 95 -11.85 9.00 -27.04
N TYR A 96 -11.55 9.75 -25.97
CA TYR A 96 -12.51 10.74 -25.44
C TYR A 96 -12.50 12.11 -26.15
N CYS A 97 -11.42 12.46 -26.86
CA CYS A 97 -11.29 13.76 -27.54
C CYS A 97 -12.12 13.87 -28.85
N CYS A 98 -12.47 12.74 -29.47
CA CYS A 98 -13.03 12.71 -30.83
C CYS A 98 -14.42 13.37 -30.95
N ARG A 99 -15.28 13.22 -29.93
CA ARG A 99 -16.68 13.68 -29.98
C ARG A 99 -16.81 15.21 -29.93
N PHE A 100 -16.03 15.86 -29.08
CA PHE A 100 -16.01 17.33 -28.98
C PHE A 100 -15.33 17.97 -30.21
N ARG A 101 -14.26 17.35 -30.73
CA ARG A 101 -13.59 17.85 -31.94
C ARG A 101 -14.50 17.75 -33.17
N GLN A 102 -15.16 16.60 -33.39
CA GLN A 102 -16.14 16.44 -34.47
C GLN A 102 -17.32 17.43 -34.37
N GLN A 103 -17.83 17.73 -33.17
CA GLN A 103 -18.90 18.73 -33.01
C GLN A 103 -18.44 20.16 -33.31
N ALA A 104 -17.19 20.51 -33.02
CA ALA A 104 -16.62 21.81 -33.39
C ALA A 104 -16.40 21.92 -34.91
N GLU A 105 -15.75 20.93 -35.51
CA GLU A 105 -15.51 20.84 -36.96
C GLU A 105 -16.82 20.83 -37.76
N GLN A 106 -17.87 20.15 -37.27
CA GLN A 106 -19.20 20.20 -37.88
C GLN A 106 -19.78 21.62 -37.85
N ARG A 107 -19.72 22.35 -36.72
CA ARG A 107 -20.23 23.72 -36.60
C ARG A 107 -19.49 24.70 -37.52
N GLU A 108 -18.17 24.56 -37.60
CA GLU A 108 -17.31 25.35 -38.48
C GLU A 108 -17.68 25.13 -39.96
N MET A 109 -17.88 23.87 -40.36
CA MET A 109 -18.20 23.53 -41.74
C MET A 109 -19.64 23.83 -42.15
N HIS A 110 -20.62 23.82 -41.23
CA HIS A 110 -21.97 24.35 -41.51
C HIS A 110 -21.92 25.84 -41.87
N ALA A 111 -21.08 26.62 -41.18
CA ALA A 111 -20.94 28.04 -41.44
C ALA A 111 -20.17 28.34 -42.74
N VAL A 112 -19.17 27.51 -43.10
CA VAL A 112 -18.54 27.55 -44.43
C VAL A 112 -19.55 27.22 -45.54
N ALA A 113 -20.41 26.20 -45.35
CA ALA A 113 -21.48 25.86 -46.29
C ALA A 113 -22.53 26.98 -46.44
N TRP A 114 -22.86 27.70 -45.36
CA TRP A 114 -23.73 28.87 -45.38
C TRP A 114 -23.10 30.05 -46.14
N LEU A 115 -21.81 30.33 -45.92
CA LEU A 115 -21.06 31.36 -46.65
C LEU A 115 -20.99 31.04 -48.16
N LEU A 116 -20.73 29.78 -48.53
CA LEU A 116 -20.64 29.33 -49.93
C LEU A 116 -21.96 29.52 -50.71
N ARG A 117 -23.12 29.36 -50.07
CA ARG A 117 -24.43 29.66 -50.69
C ARG A 117 -24.63 31.14 -51.04
N SER A 118 -23.77 32.02 -50.51
CA SER A 118 -23.91 33.48 -50.60
C SER A 118 -22.87 34.13 -51.53
N VAL A 119 -22.04 33.35 -52.25
CA VAL A 119 -20.90 33.84 -53.05
C VAL A 119 -21.06 33.44 -54.53
N PRO A 120 -20.68 34.30 -55.51
CA PRO A 120 -20.77 33.98 -56.94
C PRO A 120 -19.93 32.76 -57.36
N ALA A 121 -20.44 32.00 -58.34
CA ALA A 121 -19.88 30.71 -58.76
C ALA A 121 -18.38 30.72 -59.16
N ALA A 122 -17.84 31.86 -59.60
CA ALA A 122 -16.44 32.00 -60.01
C ALA A 122 -15.41 31.74 -58.89
N VAL A 123 -15.80 31.83 -57.62
CA VAL A 123 -14.91 31.57 -56.46
C VAL A 123 -14.80 30.08 -56.12
N SER A 124 -15.73 29.25 -56.61
CA SER A 124 -15.89 27.84 -56.21
C SER A 124 -14.66 26.97 -56.52
N SER A 125 -13.92 27.25 -57.60
CA SER A 125 -12.79 26.42 -58.06
C SER A 125 -11.59 26.44 -57.10
N SER A 126 -11.15 27.62 -56.67
CA SER A 126 -10.02 27.79 -55.74
C SER A 126 -10.34 27.25 -54.35
N MET A 127 -11.57 27.44 -53.88
CA MET A 127 -12.01 26.85 -52.60
C MET A 127 -12.12 25.33 -52.68
N SER A 128 -12.57 24.76 -53.81
CA SER A 128 -12.64 23.30 -54.00
C SER A 128 -11.26 22.64 -53.88
N GLU A 129 -10.20 23.28 -54.38
CA GLU A 129 -8.82 22.78 -54.24
C GLU A 129 -8.32 22.78 -52.78
N GLN A 130 -8.71 23.76 -51.98
CA GLN A 130 -8.34 23.80 -50.56
C GLN A 130 -9.20 22.83 -49.73
N LEU A 131 -10.50 22.71 -50.04
CA LEU A 131 -11.43 21.82 -49.35
C LEU A 131 -11.10 20.34 -49.56
N VAL A 132 -10.62 19.93 -50.75
CA VAL A 132 -10.22 18.53 -50.99
C VAL A 132 -8.97 18.13 -50.20
N ARG A 133 -8.13 19.10 -49.78
CA ARG A 133 -6.95 18.86 -48.95
C ARG A 133 -7.26 18.69 -47.46
N LEU A 134 -8.54 18.84 -47.05
CA LEU A 134 -8.95 18.60 -45.67
C LEU A 134 -8.97 17.08 -45.37
N PRO A 135 -8.28 16.62 -44.32
CA PRO A 135 -8.31 15.22 -43.92
C PRO A 135 -9.67 14.84 -43.30
N MET A 136 -10.15 13.62 -43.59
CA MET A 136 -11.26 12.96 -42.90
C MET A 136 -12.60 13.73 -42.90
N VAL A 137 -12.90 14.49 -43.96
CA VAL A 137 -14.15 15.27 -44.07
C VAL A 137 -15.37 14.37 -43.88
N ASN A 138 -16.24 14.73 -42.94
CA ASN A 138 -17.44 13.96 -42.65
C ASN A 138 -18.43 13.97 -43.84
N ILE A 139 -19.02 12.83 -44.17
CA ILE A 139 -19.95 12.71 -45.32
C ILE A 139 -21.18 13.62 -45.22
N GLY A 140 -21.67 13.94 -44.02
CA GLY A 140 -22.76 14.92 -43.83
C GLY A 140 -22.32 16.35 -44.17
N VAL A 141 -21.09 16.70 -43.80
CA VAL A 141 -20.48 17.99 -44.12
C VAL A 141 -20.20 18.12 -45.62
N ALA A 142 -19.58 17.11 -46.23
CA ALA A 142 -19.34 17.08 -47.67
C ALA A 142 -20.67 17.22 -48.44
N LYS A 143 -21.75 16.54 -48.00
CA LYS A 143 -23.11 16.72 -48.57
C LYS A 143 -23.58 18.17 -48.55
N GLN A 144 -23.36 18.89 -47.46
CA GLN A 144 -23.79 20.29 -47.35
C GLN A 144 -22.97 21.23 -48.23
N LEU A 145 -21.65 21.02 -48.30
CA LEU A 145 -20.74 21.81 -49.15
C LEU A 145 -21.02 21.58 -50.64
N VAL A 146 -21.21 20.33 -51.06
CA VAL A 146 -21.56 19.99 -52.44
C VAL A 146 -22.97 20.50 -52.80
N ALA A 147 -23.93 20.43 -51.87
CA ALA A 147 -25.25 21.07 -52.05
C ALA A 147 -25.17 22.61 -52.08
N ALA A 148 -24.13 23.21 -51.48
CA ALA A 148 -23.83 24.65 -51.56
C ALA A 148 -23.04 25.05 -52.83
N GLY A 149 -22.78 24.12 -53.76
CA GLY A 149 -22.16 24.43 -55.06
C GLY A 149 -20.67 24.09 -55.19
N VAL A 150 -20.04 23.49 -54.16
CA VAL A 150 -18.66 22.98 -54.27
C VAL A 150 -18.61 21.81 -55.26
N ARG A 151 -17.61 21.80 -56.15
CA ARG A 151 -17.41 20.76 -57.17
C ARG A 151 -15.95 20.35 -57.15
N ILE A 152 -15.68 19.10 -56.74
CA ILE A 152 -14.32 18.56 -56.71
C ILE A 152 -14.09 17.79 -58.01
N SER A 153 -13.09 18.20 -58.79
CA SER A 153 -12.72 17.52 -60.04
C SER A 153 -11.91 16.25 -59.81
N TYR A 154 -11.81 15.39 -60.82
CA TYR A 154 -11.00 14.18 -60.74
C TYR A 154 -9.51 14.50 -60.47
N ALA A 155 -8.97 15.50 -61.16
CA ALA A 155 -7.59 15.97 -60.94
C ALA A 155 -7.35 16.48 -59.50
N GLN A 156 -8.34 17.14 -58.89
CA GLN A 156 -8.26 17.59 -57.50
C GLN A 156 -8.25 16.43 -56.50
N LEU A 157 -9.08 15.40 -56.73
CA LEU A 157 -9.07 14.17 -55.93
C LEU A 157 -7.72 13.45 -56.01
N LEU A 158 -7.17 13.32 -57.23
CA LEU A 158 -5.90 12.66 -57.47
C LEU A 158 -4.72 13.44 -56.87
N ALA A 159 -4.71 14.77 -56.94
CA ALA A 159 -3.70 15.60 -56.29
C ALA A 159 -3.73 15.45 -54.75
N ALA A 160 -4.93 15.40 -54.16
CA ALA A 160 -5.10 15.14 -52.73
C ALA A 160 -4.67 13.71 -52.34
N ALA A 161 -4.97 12.71 -53.18
CA ALA A 161 -4.58 11.32 -52.96
C ALA A 161 -3.07 11.08 -53.09
N ASN A 162 -2.41 11.71 -54.06
CA ASN A 162 -0.94 11.74 -54.16
C ASN A 162 -0.30 12.45 -52.95
N SER A 163 -0.99 13.42 -52.36
CA SER A 163 -0.59 14.08 -51.11
C SER A 163 -0.95 13.27 -49.84
N MET A 164 -1.44 12.03 -49.99
CA MET A 164 -1.89 11.14 -48.90
C MET A 164 -2.96 11.77 -47.98
N VAL A 165 -3.79 12.68 -48.50
CA VAL A 165 -4.88 13.30 -47.73
C VAL A 165 -5.98 12.25 -47.50
N PRO A 166 -6.30 11.88 -46.25
CA PRO A 166 -7.22 10.79 -45.98
C PRO A 166 -8.68 11.20 -46.20
N GLY A 167 -9.52 10.28 -46.70
CA GLY A 167 -10.97 10.49 -46.81
C GLY A 167 -11.46 11.12 -48.12
N VAL A 168 -10.61 11.20 -49.16
CA VAL A 168 -10.99 11.77 -50.49
C VAL A 168 -12.18 11.06 -51.15
N GLU A 169 -12.39 9.78 -50.86
CA GLU A 169 -13.51 8.97 -51.36
C GLU A 169 -14.89 9.54 -50.96
N VAL A 170 -14.95 10.30 -49.87
CA VAL A 170 -16.19 10.93 -49.40
C VAL A 170 -16.72 11.94 -50.43
N TRP A 171 -15.84 12.68 -51.10
CA TRP A 171 -16.22 13.64 -52.13
C TRP A 171 -16.81 12.96 -53.38
N VAL A 172 -16.29 11.78 -53.74
CA VAL A 172 -16.85 10.93 -54.81
C VAL A 172 -18.26 10.47 -54.43
N GLN A 173 -18.40 9.89 -53.24
CA GLN A 173 -19.68 9.39 -52.72
C GLN A 173 -20.77 10.46 -52.66
N VAL A 174 -20.41 11.68 -52.27
CA VAL A 174 -21.36 12.77 -52.15
C VAL A 174 -21.80 13.30 -53.51
N GLN A 175 -20.85 13.59 -54.42
CA GLN A 175 -21.20 14.13 -55.73
C GLN A 175 -22.06 13.13 -56.52
N PHE A 176 -21.73 11.83 -56.46
CA PHE A 176 -22.56 10.77 -57.06
C PHE A 176 -23.95 10.67 -56.44
N ARG A 177 -24.08 10.60 -55.10
CA ARG A 177 -25.38 10.48 -54.42
C ARG A 177 -26.29 11.71 -54.59
N GLN A 178 -25.75 12.85 -55.00
CA GLN A 178 -26.52 14.05 -55.34
C GLN A 178 -26.81 14.18 -56.85
N GLY A 179 -26.45 13.18 -57.67
CA GLY A 179 -26.72 13.18 -59.11
C GLY A 179 -25.94 14.26 -59.89
N ILE A 180 -24.83 14.75 -59.34
CA ILE A 180 -24.04 15.83 -59.93
C ILE A 180 -23.16 15.26 -61.05
N ARG A 181 -23.26 15.85 -62.24
CA ARG A 181 -22.31 15.57 -63.33
C ARG A 181 -20.93 16.07 -62.94
N THR A 182 -19.95 15.17 -62.97
CA THR A 182 -18.53 15.43 -62.70
C THR A 182 -17.69 14.84 -63.83
N ASP A 183 -16.41 15.17 -63.86
CA ASP A 183 -15.36 14.58 -64.69
C ASP A 183 -14.80 13.27 -64.11
N ILE A 184 -15.36 12.76 -63.00
CA ILE A 184 -14.86 11.57 -62.31
C ILE A 184 -15.20 10.31 -63.14
N PRO A 185 -14.20 9.47 -63.49
CA PRO A 185 -14.42 8.25 -64.26
C PRO A 185 -15.41 7.28 -63.60
N ALA A 186 -16.20 6.57 -64.42
CA ALA A 186 -17.18 5.59 -63.93
C ALA A 186 -16.54 4.52 -63.02
N ALA A 187 -15.35 4.02 -63.35
CA ALA A 187 -14.63 3.03 -62.53
C ALA A 187 -14.31 3.54 -61.10
N VAL A 188 -14.04 4.84 -60.94
CA VAL A 188 -13.78 5.49 -59.64
C VAL A 188 -15.09 5.60 -58.86
N ILE A 189 -16.19 5.97 -59.53
CA ILE A 189 -17.53 6.02 -58.95
C ILE A 189 -17.97 4.63 -58.50
N ASP A 190 -17.81 3.60 -59.33
CA ASP A 190 -18.17 2.21 -59.00
C ASP A 190 -17.38 1.70 -57.79
N THR A 191 -16.07 1.97 -57.76
CA THR A 191 -15.17 1.58 -56.66
C THR A 191 -15.59 2.17 -55.30
N PHE A 192 -16.00 3.44 -55.25
CA PHE A 192 -16.32 4.12 -53.98
C PHE A 192 -17.81 4.27 -53.66
N CYS A 193 -18.71 4.07 -54.62
CA CYS A 193 -20.14 4.37 -54.49
C CYS A 193 -21.08 3.22 -54.87
N GLY A 194 -20.59 2.22 -55.62
CA GLY A 194 -21.41 1.13 -56.14
C GLY A 194 -21.76 0.06 -55.11
N HIS A 195 -22.46 -0.98 -55.56
CA HIS A 195 -22.79 -2.16 -54.76
C HIS A 195 -21.53 -2.95 -54.31
N PHE A 196 -20.40 -2.69 -55.00
CA PHE A 196 -19.07 -3.28 -54.82
C PHE A 196 -18.45 -3.07 -53.42
N ALA A 197 -18.80 -1.98 -52.74
CA ALA A 197 -18.39 -1.74 -51.34
C ALA A 197 -18.93 -2.79 -50.33
N ARG A 198 -19.71 -3.77 -50.79
CA ARG A 198 -20.19 -4.93 -50.03
C ARG A 198 -19.76 -6.29 -50.58
N THR A 199 -19.17 -6.37 -51.78
CA THR A 199 -18.88 -7.64 -52.48
C THR A 199 -17.42 -7.86 -52.85
N LEU A 200 -16.50 -6.92 -52.53
CA LEU A 200 -15.03 -7.06 -52.63
C LEU A 200 -14.43 -7.26 -54.05
N GLU A 201 -15.25 -7.35 -55.10
CA GLU A 201 -14.80 -7.45 -56.48
C GLU A 201 -14.78 -6.05 -57.15
N LEU A 202 -13.64 -5.67 -57.73
CA LEU A 202 -13.52 -4.43 -58.52
C LEU A 202 -14.02 -4.65 -59.96
N PRO A 203 -14.47 -3.61 -60.69
CA PRO A 203 -15.01 -3.77 -62.05
C PRO A 203 -13.95 -4.19 -63.10
N GLY A 204 -14.34 -5.06 -64.03
CA GLY A 204 -13.52 -5.58 -65.15
C GLY A 204 -12.47 -6.63 -64.78
N GLU A 205 -11.97 -7.41 -65.75
CA GLU A 205 -10.92 -8.42 -65.54
C GLU A 205 -9.48 -7.89 -65.77
N GLY A 206 -9.33 -6.63 -66.19
CA GLY A 206 -8.02 -6.03 -66.50
C GLY A 206 -7.26 -5.48 -65.30
N HIS A 207 -5.99 -5.11 -65.51
CA HIS A 207 -5.21 -4.35 -64.53
C HIS A 207 -5.81 -2.96 -64.28
N LEU A 208 -5.61 -2.46 -63.06
CA LEU A 208 -6.07 -1.14 -62.67
C LEU A 208 -5.05 -0.07 -63.07
N ASP A 209 -5.58 1.08 -63.52
CA ASP A 209 -4.83 2.29 -63.82
C ASP A 209 -4.14 2.86 -62.55
N PRO A 210 -2.88 3.35 -62.61
CA PRO A 210 -2.15 3.87 -61.45
C PRO A 210 -2.89 4.94 -60.64
N ASP A 211 -3.68 5.80 -61.27
CA ASP A 211 -4.44 6.84 -60.57
C ASP A 211 -5.59 6.25 -59.73
N LEU A 212 -6.25 5.22 -60.25
CA LEU A 212 -7.27 4.45 -59.52
C LEU A 212 -6.64 3.62 -58.40
N LEU A 213 -5.46 3.04 -58.61
CA LEU A 213 -4.67 2.38 -57.57
C LEU A 213 -4.31 3.36 -56.43
N GLN A 214 -3.84 4.57 -56.75
CA GLN A 214 -3.48 5.57 -55.73
C GLN A 214 -4.71 6.02 -54.92
N LEU A 215 -5.86 6.22 -55.57
CA LEU A 215 -7.11 6.52 -54.89
C LEU A 215 -7.57 5.35 -53.99
N ALA A 216 -7.46 4.11 -54.46
CA ALA A 216 -7.81 2.93 -53.67
C ALA A 216 -6.89 2.71 -52.46
N MET A 217 -5.57 2.90 -52.61
CA MET A 217 -4.62 2.85 -51.49
C MET A 217 -4.83 4.01 -50.51
N ASN A 218 -5.29 5.17 -50.97
CA ASN A 218 -5.52 6.33 -50.10
C ASN A 218 -6.88 6.29 -49.35
N CYS A 219 -7.82 5.45 -49.77
CA CYS A 219 -9.17 5.40 -49.18
C CYS A 219 -9.17 4.91 -47.72
N SER A 220 -10.31 5.02 -47.03
CA SER A 220 -10.47 4.56 -45.64
C SER A 220 -10.96 3.12 -45.48
N TRP A 221 -10.98 2.33 -46.56
CA TRP A 221 -11.51 0.96 -46.58
C TRP A 221 -10.40 -0.07 -46.92
N PRO A 222 -9.84 -0.79 -45.93
CA PRO A 222 -8.78 -1.78 -46.16
C PRO A 222 -9.15 -2.86 -47.17
N GLU A 223 -10.44 -3.21 -47.22
CA GLU A 223 -11.05 -4.11 -48.20
C GLU A 223 -10.77 -3.69 -49.65
N VAL A 224 -10.97 -2.40 -49.96
CA VAL A 224 -10.80 -1.85 -51.31
C VAL A 224 -9.32 -1.70 -51.65
N ALA A 225 -8.49 -1.25 -50.71
CA ALA A 225 -7.04 -1.22 -50.90
C ALA A 225 -6.46 -2.62 -51.17
N THR A 226 -6.96 -3.65 -50.48
CA THR A 226 -6.54 -5.04 -50.66
C THR A 226 -7.01 -5.63 -51.99
N ALA A 227 -8.26 -5.36 -52.39
CA ALA A 227 -8.77 -5.75 -53.71
C ALA A 227 -8.00 -5.06 -54.84
N ALA A 228 -7.61 -3.79 -54.66
CA ALA A 228 -6.79 -3.04 -55.61
C ALA A 228 -5.35 -3.59 -55.69
N ALA A 229 -4.73 -3.93 -54.55
CA ALA A 229 -3.40 -4.57 -54.51
C ALA A 229 -3.36 -5.83 -55.38
N ARG A 230 -4.40 -6.68 -55.28
CA ARG A 230 -4.53 -7.93 -56.05
C ARG A 230 -4.69 -7.76 -57.56
N ARG A 231 -4.94 -6.54 -58.04
CA ARG A 231 -5.16 -6.20 -59.45
C ARG A 231 -4.13 -5.23 -60.02
N MET A 232 -3.03 -5.00 -59.30
CA MET A 232 -1.92 -4.24 -59.85
C MET A 232 -1.33 -4.91 -61.10
N PRO A 233 -0.81 -4.13 -62.06
CA PRO A 233 -0.09 -4.67 -63.19
C PRO A 233 1.21 -5.37 -62.78
N PRO A 234 1.71 -6.34 -63.57
CA PRO A 234 2.98 -7.04 -63.34
C PRO A 234 4.21 -6.15 -63.58
N TYR A 235 4.00 -4.91 -64.02
CA TYR A 235 5.02 -3.88 -64.18
C TYR A 235 4.45 -2.55 -63.69
N LEU A 236 5.18 -1.86 -62.82
CA LEU A 236 4.89 -0.53 -62.32
C LEU A 236 6.16 0.32 -62.46
N GLU A 237 6.01 1.63 -62.62
CA GLU A 237 7.15 2.54 -62.50
C GLU A 237 7.60 2.63 -61.04
N GLU A 238 8.91 2.80 -60.82
CA GLU A 238 9.56 2.81 -59.49
C GLU A 238 8.88 3.80 -58.51
N ASP A 239 8.68 5.05 -58.95
CA ASP A 239 8.02 6.10 -58.17
C ASP A 239 6.55 5.80 -57.85
N VAL A 240 5.88 5.04 -58.72
CA VAL A 240 4.48 4.64 -58.54
C VAL A 240 4.40 3.50 -57.53
N ALA A 241 5.23 2.47 -57.67
CA ALA A 241 5.29 1.34 -56.74
C ALA A 241 5.62 1.80 -55.30
N ARG A 242 6.64 2.65 -55.13
CA ARG A 242 7.01 3.23 -53.83
C ARG A 242 5.89 4.07 -53.23
N ARG A 243 5.27 4.96 -54.02
CA ARG A 243 4.18 5.84 -53.55
C ARG A 243 2.94 5.06 -53.14
N LEU A 244 2.53 4.06 -53.92
CA LEU A 244 1.41 3.18 -53.58
C LEU A 244 1.66 2.45 -52.27
N LEU A 245 2.86 1.87 -52.08
CA LEU A 245 3.20 1.14 -50.86
C LEU A 245 3.26 2.07 -49.64
N LEU A 246 3.90 3.23 -49.76
CA LEU A 246 3.97 4.22 -48.69
C LEU A 246 2.60 4.81 -48.34
N THR A 247 1.71 4.96 -49.33
CA THR A 247 0.32 5.35 -49.13
C THR A 247 -0.42 4.26 -48.35
N ALA A 248 -0.37 3.00 -48.80
CA ALA A 248 -1.00 1.87 -48.11
C ALA A 248 -0.48 1.72 -46.66
N ALA A 249 0.82 1.87 -46.44
CA ALA A 249 1.43 1.85 -45.11
C ALA A 249 1.07 3.07 -44.24
N THR A 250 0.90 4.25 -44.83
CA THR A 250 0.44 5.47 -44.12
C THR A 250 -1.05 5.41 -43.80
N ARG A 251 -1.85 4.69 -44.60
CA ARG A 251 -3.29 4.47 -44.41
C ARG A 251 -3.63 3.20 -43.62
N LEU A 252 -2.61 2.40 -43.28
CA LEU A 252 -2.69 1.21 -42.43
C LEU A 252 -3.41 0.01 -43.07
N HIS A 253 -3.35 -0.07 -44.40
CA HIS A 253 -3.95 -1.17 -45.16
C HIS A 253 -3.03 -2.40 -45.15
N ALA A 254 -2.91 -3.04 -43.99
CA ALA A 254 -1.88 -4.04 -43.75
C ALA A 254 -1.96 -5.27 -44.70
N ASP A 255 -3.17 -5.72 -45.04
CA ASP A 255 -3.38 -6.79 -46.04
C ASP A 255 -3.00 -6.35 -47.47
N ALA A 256 -3.21 -5.08 -47.81
CA ALA A 256 -2.74 -4.50 -49.07
C ALA A 256 -1.21 -4.43 -49.07
N VAL A 257 -0.58 -3.84 -48.05
CA VAL A 257 0.88 -3.74 -47.89
C VAL A 257 1.54 -5.12 -47.98
N GLN A 258 0.97 -6.14 -47.31
CA GLN A 258 1.44 -7.52 -47.38
C GLN A 258 1.38 -8.07 -48.82
N HIS A 259 0.25 -7.89 -49.51
CA HIS A 259 0.11 -8.37 -50.88
C HIS A 259 1.05 -7.63 -51.84
N MET A 260 1.17 -6.30 -51.68
CA MET A 260 2.09 -5.47 -52.45
C MET A 260 3.53 -5.90 -52.27
N ALA A 261 4.02 -6.09 -51.04
CA ALA A 261 5.40 -6.47 -50.76
C ALA A 261 5.79 -7.84 -51.35
N GLY A 262 4.82 -8.74 -51.53
CA GLY A 262 5.04 -10.05 -52.17
C GLY A 262 5.05 -10.04 -53.71
N LEU A 263 4.77 -8.91 -54.37
CA LEU A 263 4.75 -8.81 -55.83
C LEU A 263 6.13 -8.38 -56.36
N PRO A 264 6.72 -9.07 -57.36
CA PRO A 264 8.00 -8.68 -57.96
C PRO A 264 8.02 -7.23 -58.46
N ALA A 265 6.90 -6.78 -59.04
CA ALA A 265 6.67 -5.43 -59.54
C ALA A 265 6.75 -4.31 -58.48
N VAL A 266 6.73 -4.67 -57.19
CA VAL A 266 6.94 -3.75 -56.08
C VAL A 266 8.27 -4.06 -55.40
N ALA A 267 8.54 -5.33 -55.09
CA ALA A 267 9.73 -5.78 -54.36
C ALA A 267 11.06 -5.32 -54.99
N TRP A 268 11.16 -5.30 -56.33
CA TRP A 268 12.36 -4.83 -57.03
C TRP A 268 12.62 -3.32 -56.95
N HIS A 269 11.61 -2.53 -56.54
CA HIS A 269 11.70 -1.07 -56.45
C HIS A 269 11.83 -0.58 -54.99
N LEU A 270 11.89 -1.46 -54.00
CA LEU A 270 11.99 -1.06 -52.59
C LEU A 270 13.42 -0.73 -52.19
N ASP A 271 13.67 0.55 -51.89
CA ASP A 271 14.93 1.04 -51.35
C ASP A 271 14.89 1.18 -49.82
N ALA A 272 16.08 1.28 -49.21
CA ALA A 272 16.27 1.46 -47.77
C ALA A 272 15.33 2.50 -47.12
N PRO A 273 15.24 3.76 -47.62
CA PRO A 273 14.39 4.77 -47.01
C PRO A 273 12.90 4.46 -47.15
N THR A 274 12.44 3.85 -48.25
CA THR A 274 11.03 3.44 -48.40
C THR A 274 10.67 2.36 -47.38
N VAL A 275 11.54 1.35 -47.20
CA VAL A 275 11.32 0.26 -46.23
C VAL A 275 11.30 0.78 -44.79
N ALA A 276 12.28 1.61 -44.43
CA ALA A 276 12.35 2.27 -43.13
C ALA A 276 11.10 3.14 -42.86
N ALA A 277 10.63 3.87 -43.87
CA ALA A 277 9.40 4.64 -43.78
C ALA A 277 8.15 3.75 -43.60
N VAL A 278 8.01 2.67 -44.37
CA VAL A 278 6.89 1.71 -44.27
C VAL A 278 6.84 1.06 -42.88
N ILE A 279 7.96 0.51 -42.41
CA ILE A 279 8.04 -0.15 -41.10
C ILE A 279 7.83 0.88 -39.97
N GLY A 280 8.45 2.07 -40.08
CA GLY A 280 8.25 3.17 -39.15
C GLY A 280 6.82 3.76 -39.15
N LYS A 281 5.94 3.38 -40.08
CA LYS A 281 4.49 3.66 -40.05
C LYS A 281 3.72 2.53 -39.39
N LEU A 282 3.95 1.29 -39.80
CA LEU A 282 3.28 0.09 -39.26
C LEU A 282 3.56 -0.11 -37.75
N GLN A 283 4.77 0.19 -37.29
CA GLN A 283 5.18 -0.02 -35.90
C GLN A 283 4.52 0.92 -34.88
N ARG A 284 4.13 2.14 -35.28
CA ARG A 284 3.49 3.12 -34.35
C ARG A 284 2.16 2.63 -33.79
N LEU A 285 1.64 1.54 -34.32
CA LEU A 285 0.34 0.95 -33.98
C LEU A 285 0.47 -0.50 -33.51
N GLY A 286 1.69 -1.00 -33.30
CA GLY A 286 1.95 -2.35 -32.79
C GLY A 286 1.67 -3.47 -33.78
N ASP A 287 1.61 -3.19 -35.08
CA ASP A 287 1.26 -4.22 -36.08
C ASP A 287 2.40 -5.24 -36.27
N CYS A 288 2.12 -6.50 -35.93
CA CYS A 288 3.05 -7.61 -36.07
C CYS A 288 3.29 -8.03 -37.54
N ARG A 289 2.62 -7.41 -38.53
CA ARG A 289 2.80 -7.69 -39.96
C ARG A 289 4.03 -7.01 -40.58
N CYS A 290 4.74 -6.14 -39.85
CA CYS A 290 6.08 -5.67 -40.24
C CYS A 290 7.02 -6.84 -40.59
N VAL A 291 6.85 -7.96 -39.88
CA VAL A 291 7.49 -9.26 -40.08
C VAL A 291 7.37 -9.76 -41.52
N LEU A 292 6.19 -9.64 -42.12
CA LEU A 292 5.89 -10.20 -43.45
C LEU A 292 6.49 -9.35 -44.57
N VAL A 293 6.60 -8.03 -44.36
CA VAL A 293 7.32 -7.13 -45.27
C VAL A 293 8.82 -7.46 -45.24
N LEU A 294 9.39 -7.69 -44.05
CA LEU A 294 10.79 -8.12 -43.89
C LEU A 294 11.06 -9.51 -44.51
N GLU A 295 10.15 -10.47 -44.33
CA GLU A 295 10.25 -11.81 -44.92
C GLU A 295 10.20 -11.77 -46.45
N ALA A 296 9.28 -10.99 -47.04
CA ALA A 296 9.18 -10.81 -48.49
C ALA A 296 10.43 -10.16 -49.10
N MET A 297 11.13 -9.32 -48.33
CA MET A 297 12.33 -8.60 -48.75
C MET A 297 13.67 -9.29 -48.43
N LYS A 298 13.65 -10.52 -47.91
CA LYS A 298 14.85 -11.24 -47.41
C LYS A 298 16.01 -11.38 -48.41
N GLN A 299 15.77 -11.16 -49.71
CA GLN A 299 16.77 -11.27 -50.79
C GLN A 299 17.25 -9.90 -51.35
N HIS A 300 16.72 -8.78 -50.87
CA HIS A 300 16.91 -7.44 -51.49
C HIS A 300 17.32 -6.33 -50.52
N ILE A 301 17.64 -6.67 -49.26
CA ILE A 301 18.12 -5.73 -48.25
C ILE A 301 19.63 -5.92 -48.08
N ASP A 302 20.41 -4.84 -48.09
CA ASP A 302 21.85 -4.83 -47.82
C ASP A 302 22.19 -4.54 -46.34
N ALA A 303 23.47 -4.68 -45.98
CA ALA A 303 23.93 -4.52 -44.60
C ALA A 303 23.71 -3.10 -44.05
N GLU A 304 23.93 -2.06 -44.87
CA GLU A 304 23.74 -0.65 -44.48
C GLU A 304 22.26 -0.35 -44.20
N THR A 305 21.35 -0.93 -44.99
CA THR A 305 19.91 -0.88 -44.73
C THR A 305 19.56 -1.58 -43.42
N VAL A 306 20.07 -2.79 -43.17
CA VAL A 306 19.84 -3.50 -41.89
C VAL A 306 20.34 -2.66 -40.71
N GLU A 307 21.50 -2.03 -40.80
CA GLU A 307 22.05 -1.16 -39.77
C GLU A 307 21.16 0.06 -39.50
N ALA A 308 20.79 0.79 -40.55
CA ALA A 308 19.95 1.99 -40.44
C ALA A 308 18.58 1.66 -39.83
N MET A 309 17.99 0.53 -40.24
CA MET A 309 16.75 0.01 -39.67
C MET A 309 16.93 -0.35 -38.20
N LEU A 310 17.92 -1.18 -37.84
CA LEU A 310 18.20 -1.57 -36.46
C LEU A 310 18.41 -0.33 -35.56
N SER A 311 19.12 0.69 -36.06
CA SER A 311 19.37 1.96 -35.36
C SER A 311 18.05 2.70 -35.06
N GLN A 312 17.16 2.81 -36.04
CA GLN A 312 15.83 3.42 -35.86
C GLN A 312 14.90 2.57 -34.96
N LEU A 313 15.11 1.25 -34.90
CA LEU A 313 14.36 0.34 -34.03
C LEU A 313 14.80 0.39 -32.56
N VAL A 314 16.02 0.86 -32.26
CA VAL A 314 16.44 1.10 -30.87
C VAL A 314 15.52 2.11 -30.19
N GLU A 315 14.98 3.09 -30.92
CA GLU A 315 14.09 4.12 -30.37
C GLU A 315 12.62 3.66 -30.27
N THR A 316 12.20 2.70 -31.10
CA THR A 316 10.77 2.41 -31.38
C THR A 316 10.29 1.01 -30.96
N CYS A 317 11.22 0.11 -30.64
CA CYS A 317 11.03 -1.07 -29.78
C CYS A 317 10.04 -2.16 -30.24
N SER A 318 10.54 -3.14 -30.99
CA SER A 318 9.91 -4.47 -31.14
C SER A 318 10.95 -5.59 -31.21
N ALA A 319 11.03 -6.41 -30.16
CA ALA A 319 11.98 -7.53 -30.07
C ALA A 319 11.86 -8.53 -31.23
N ARG A 320 10.63 -8.74 -31.75
CA ARG A 320 10.39 -9.62 -32.89
C ARG A 320 10.94 -9.04 -34.20
N CYS A 321 10.82 -7.73 -34.40
CA CYS A 321 11.39 -7.06 -35.58
C CYS A 321 12.92 -7.08 -35.56
N VAL A 322 13.52 -6.83 -34.38
CA VAL A 322 14.98 -6.92 -34.21
C VAL A 322 15.48 -8.35 -34.45
N GLN A 323 14.80 -9.38 -33.92
CA GLN A 323 15.14 -10.78 -34.19
C GLN A 323 15.15 -11.09 -35.69
N LEU A 324 14.07 -10.74 -36.40
CA LEU A 324 13.96 -11.04 -37.83
C LEU A 324 14.97 -10.30 -38.69
N LEU A 325 15.32 -9.06 -38.32
CA LEU A 325 16.42 -8.34 -38.97
C LEU A 325 17.76 -9.06 -38.74
N CYS A 326 18.04 -9.53 -37.53
CA CYS A 326 19.22 -10.36 -37.25
C CYS A 326 19.21 -11.72 -37.98
N ASP A 327 18.03 -12.25 -38.33
CA ASP A 327 17.86 -13.50 -39.10
C ASP A 327 17.95 -13.32 -40.64
N LEU A 328 18.20 -12.08 -41.12
CA LEU A 328 18.45 -11.79 -42.53
C LEU A 328 19.92 -12.13 -42.91
N PRO A 329 20.20 -12.59 -44.15
CA PRO A 329 21.56 -12.86 -44.60
C PRO A 329 22.47 -11.62 -44.49
N ALA A 330 21.94 -10.45 -44.84
CA ALA A 330 22.65 -9.16 -44.77
C ALA A 330 23.00 -8.72 -43.34
N ALA A 331 22.35 -9.26 -42.29
CA ALA A 331 22.80 -9.03 -40.92
C ALA A 331 24.15 -9.73 -40.64
N GLY A 332 24.45 -10.81 -41.37
CA GLY A 332 25.77 -11.47 -41.33
C GLY A 332 26.90 -10.63 -41.92
N GLU A 333 26.58 -9.58 -42.70
CA GLU A 333 27.51 -8.66 -43.33
C GLU A 333 27.70 -7.35 -42.53
N LEU A 334 27.03 -7.20 -41.38
CA LEU A 334 27.17 -6.02 -40.51
C LEU A 334 28.60 -5.88 -39.99
N GLY A 335 29.22 -4.72 -40.22
CA GLY A 335 30.56 -4.41 -39.71
C GLY A 335 30.60 -4.34 -38.18
N SER A 336 31.78 -4.61 -37.61
CA SER A 336 31.98 -4.55 -36.15
C SER A 336 31.67 -3.17 -35.55
N GLU A 337 31.97 -2.08 -36.26
CA GLU A 337 31.62 -0.71 -35.82
C GLU A 337 30.10 -0.49 -35.73
N ALA A 338 29.34 -1.00 -36.71
CA ALA A 338 27.88 -0.93 -36.73
C ALA A 338 27.27 -1.63 -35.51
N VAL A 339 27.73 -2.86 -35.26
CA VAL A 339 27.35 -3.67 -34.10
C VAL A 339 27.69 -2.97 -32.79
N VAL A 340 28.86 -2.32 -32.69
CA VAL A 340 29.24 -1.55 -31.50
C VAL A 340 28.32 -0.37 -31.27
N ARG A 341 27.98 0.41 -32.29
CA ARG A 341 27.04 1.54 -32.17
C ARG A 341 25.65 1.07 -31.72
N LEU A 342 25.15 -0.04 -32.26
CA LEU A 342 23.88 -0.65 -31.84
C LEU A 342 23.90 -1.17 -30.40
N LEU A 343 24.98 -1.84 -29.97
CA LEU A 343 25.14 -2.31 -28.59
C LEU A 343 25.34 -1.15 -27.60
N GLN A 344 26.06 -0.09 -27.99
CA GLN A 344 26.15 1.14 -27.20
C GLN A 344 24.77 1.75 -26.99
N ALA A 345 24.00 1.97 -28.06
CA ALA A 345 22.63 2.48 -27.95
C ALA A 345 21.72 1.58 -27.08
N ALA A 346 21.95 0.26 -27.07
CA ALA A 346 21.28 -0.68 -26.16
C ALA A 346 21.73 -0.53 -24.69
N THR A 347 22.97 -0.14 -24.40
CA THR A 347 23.39 0.25 -23.03
C THR A 347 22.65 1.52 -22.57
N GLU A 348 22.41 2.46 -23.50
CA GLU A 348 21.84 3.77 -23.18
C GLU A 348 20.32 3.74 -22.99
N GLY A 349 19.61 3.08 -23.90
CA GLY A 349 18.15 2.96 -23.89
C GLY A 349 17.63 1.99 -22.82
N ASN A 350 16.30 1.80 -22.77
CA ASN A 350 15.68 0.83 -21.85
C ASN A 350 15.33 -0.51 -22.52
N PHE A 351 16.13 -0.90 -23.52
CA PHE A 351 15.75 -1.89 -24.53
C PHE A 351 16.64 -3.14 -24.52
N GLU A 352 17.30 -3.43 -23.38
CA GLU A 352 18.25 -4.56 -23.25
C GLU A 352 17.66 -5.90 -23.76
N LYS A 353 16.38 -6.18 -23.47
CA LYS A 353 15.66 -7.39 -23.91
C LYS A 353 15.40 -7.42 -25.42
N THR A 354 15.09 -6.26 -26.00
CA THR A 354 14.78 -6.09 -27.44
C THR A 354 16.02 -6.30 -28.30
N MET A 355 17.20 -5.97 -27.76
CA MET A 355 18.48 -5.98 -28.47
C MET A 355 19.29 -7.28 -28.27
N LEU A 356 18.81 -8.23 -27.46
CA LEU A 356 19.45 -9.54 -27.31
C LEU A 356 19.67 -10.32 -28.62
N PRO A 357 18.81 -10.24 -29.66
CA PRO A 357 19.07 -10.93 -30.92
C PRO A 357 20.35 -10.51 -31.63
N LEU A 358 20.90 -9.32 -31.35
CA LEU A 358 22.18 -8.89 -31.92
C LEU A 358 23.32 -9.86 -31.57
N PHE A 359 23.30 -10.51 -30.40
CA PHE A 359 24.32 -11.51 -30.04
C PHE A 359 24.31 -12.78 -30.91
N GLY A 360 23.31 -12.94 -31.79
CA GLY A 360 23.31 -13.95 -32.86
C GLY A 360 24.13 -13.56 -34.09
N VAL A 361 24.42 -12.27 -34.30
CA VAL A 361 25.16 -11.75 -35.46
C VAL A 361 26.63 -12.16 -35.39
N PRO A 362 27.24 -12.72 -36.45
CA PRO A 362 28.62 -13.18 -36.47
C PRO A 362 29.64 -12.15 -35.98
N ALA A 363 29.52 -10.90 -36.42
CA ALA A 363 30.42 -9.80 -36.07
C ALA A 363 30.49 -9.48 -34.57
N VAL A 364 29.51 -9.88 -33.75
CA VAL A 364 29.62 -9.77 -32.28
C VAL A 364 30.74 -10.64 -31.72
N ARG A 365 31.01 -11.80 -32.33
CA ARG A 365 32.08 -12.71 -31.92
C ARG A 365 33.48 -12.22 -32.30
N GLU A 366 33.54 -11.29 -33.26
CA GLU A 366 34.77 -10.67 -33.76
C GLU A 366 35.15 -9.39 -33.01
N LEU A 367 34.31 -8.95 -32.05
CA LEU A 367 34.58 -7.77 -31.24
C LEU A 367 35.81 -7.97 -30.34
N GLY A 368 36.76 -7.03 -30.43
CA GLY A 368 37.97 -7.05 -29.61
C GLY A 368 37.73 -6.84 -28.11
N THR A 369 38.66 -7.32 -27.30
CA THR A 369 38.61 -7.28 -25.83
C THR A 369 38.37 -5.88 -25.26
N VAL A 370 39.00 -4.85 -25.83
CA VAL A 370 38.84 -3.44 -25.40
C VAL A 370 37.39 -2.98 -25.55
N THR A 371 36.77 -3.33 -26.68
CA THR A 371 35.38 -2.97 -27.01
C THR A 371 34.39 -3.71 -26.11
N ILE A 372 34.57 -5.02 -25.90
CA ILE A 372 33.76 -5.80 -24.95
C ILE A 372 33.88 -5.23 -23.53
N LEU A 373 35.09 -4.87 -23.08
CA LEU A 373 35.31 -4.26 -21.76
C LEU A 373 34.60 -2.90 -21.62
N GLN A 374 34.66 -2.04 -22.65
CA GLN A 374 33.94 -0.76 -22.65
C GLN A 374 32.42 -0.95 -22.58
N LEU A 375 31.87 -1.85 -23.40
CA LEU A 375 30.44 -2.19 -23.39
C LEU A 375 30.01 -2.80 -22.05
N LEU A 376 30.82 -3.69 -21.48
CA LEU A 376 30.54 -4.35 -20.20
C LEU A 376 30.57 -3.35 -19.05
N ARG A 377 31.50 -2.40 -19.05
CA ARG A 377 31.55 -1.30 -18.09
C ARG A 377 30.29 -0.42 -18.16
N ALA A 378 29.90 0.02 -19.36
CA ALA A 378 28.68 0.80 -19.56
C ALA A 378 27.41 0.03 -19.16
N ALA A 379 27.36 -1.28 -19.44
CA ALA A 379 26.28 -2.17 -19.02
C ALA A 379 26.20 -2.28 -17.48
N VAL A 380 27.33 -2.45 -16.80
CA VAL A 380 27.40 -2.51 -15.33
C VAL A 380 26.97 -1.18 -14.71
N GLU A 381 27.58 -0.05 -15.11
CA GLU A 381 27.26 1.28 -14.58
C GLU A 381 25.77 1.63 -14.74
N ARG A 382 25.15 1.26 -15.88
CA ARG A 382 23.72 1.49 -16.19
C ARG A 382 22.78 0.37 -15.72
N GLY A 383 23.29 -0.66 -15.04
CA GLY A 383 22.49 -1.76 -14.49
C GLY A 383 21.86 -2.72 -15.50
N LYS A 384 22.40 -2.80 -16.73
CA LYS A 384 21.92 -3.64 -17.84
C LYS A 384 22.38 -5.08 -17.67
N HIS A 385 21.87 -5.75 -16.63
CA HIS A 385 22.30 -7.10 -16.24
C HIS A 385 22.20 -8.15 -17.36
N LEU A 386 21.16 -8.08 -18.21
CA LEU A 386 21.05 -9.01 -19.34
C LEU A 386 22.14 -8.74 -20.37
N LEU A 387 22.40 -7.47 -20.68
CA LEU A 387 23.46 -7.10 -21.61
C LEU A 387 24.84 -7.53 -21.09
N ALA A 388 25.12 -7.30 -19.80
CA ALA A 388 26.34 -7.77 -19.13
C ALA A 388 26.48 -9.30 -19.22
N GLN A 389 25.41 -10.05 -18.95
CA GLN A 389 25.40 -11.52 -19.05
C GLN A 389 25.78 -12.03 -20.44
N TYR A 390 25.27 -11.41 -21.52
CA TYR A 390 25.59 -11.84 -22.88
C TYR A 390 26.98 -11.36 -23.33
N LEU A 391 27.47 -10.22 -22.83
CA LEU A 391 28.84 -9.75 -23.04
C LEU A 391 29.88 -10.66 -22.35
N CYS A 392 29.63 -11.12 -21.12
CA CYS A 392 30.49 -12.08 -20.42
C CYS A 392 30.63 -13.44 -21.14
N LYS A 393 29.68 -13.78 -22.03
CA LYS A 393 29.70 -15.02 -22.83
C LYS A 393 30.47 -14.89 -24.15
N GLN A 394 30.96 -13.70 -24.52
CA GLN A 394 31.70 -13.50 -25.77
C GLN A 394 33.13 -14.03 -25.67
N PRO A 395 33.73 -14.55 -26.76
CA PRO A 395 35.07 -15.13 -26.73
C PRO A 395 36.13 -14.15 -26.23
N ALA A 396 36.06 -12.88 -26.62
CA ALA A 396 36.98 -11.85 -26.16
C ALA A 396 36.87 -11.51 -24.65
N ALA A 397 35.78 -11.90 -23.97
CA ALA A 397 35.65 -11.72 -22.53
C ALA A 397 36.64 -12.60 -21.74
N ALA A 398 37.10 -13.72 -22.32
CA ALA A 398 38.14 -14.57 -21.73
C ALA A 398 39.52 -13.88 -21.63
N HIS A 399 39.73 -12.79 -22.37
CA HIS A 399 40.99 -12.03 -22.40
C HIS A 399 40.95 -10.73 -21.58
N ILE A 400 39.87 -10.46 -20.84
CA ILE A 400 39.79 -9.34 -19.90
C ILE A 400 40.75 -9.61 -18.73
N SER A 401 41.49 -8.60 -18.26
CA SER A 401 42.42 -8.74 -17.13
C SER A 401 41.72 -8.86 -15.77
N SER A 402 42.40 -9.44 -14.78
CA SER A 402 41.97 -9.48 -13.37
C SER A 402 41.58 -8.09 -12.86
N ASP A 403 42.43 -7.10 -13.10
CA ASP A 403 42.25 -5.72 -12.63
C ASP A 403 40.97 -5.10 -13.20
N ALA A 404 40.66 -5.39 -14.47
CA ALA A 404 39.44 -4.94 -15.12
C ALA A 404 38.19 -5.63 -14.53
N VAL A 405 38.26 -6.94 -14.24
CA VAL A 405 37.18 -7.66 -13.55
C VAL A 405 36.98 -7.15 -12.12
N HIS A 406 38.06 -6.86 -11.38
CA HIS A 406 38.00 -6.25 -10.06
C HIS A 406 37.27 -4.90 -10.09
N VAL A 407 37.65 -4.02 -11.02
CA VAL A 407 36.99 -2.71 -11.20
C VAL A 407 35.52 -2.86 -11.59
N LEU A 408 35.16 -3.83 -12.44
CA LEU A 408 33.76 -4.10 -12.81
C LEU A 408 32.94 -4.61 -11.62
N LEU A 409 33.47 -5.57 -10.83
CA LEU A 409 32.82 -6.09 -9.62
C LEU A 409 32.66 -4.99 -8.57
N ALA A 410 33.71 -4.21 -8.31
CA ALA A 410 33.65 -3.08 -7.40
C ALA A 410 32.60 -2.05 -7.88
N THR A 411 32.59 -1.71 -9.16
CA THR A 411 31.59 -0.78 -9.73
C THR A 411 30.17 -1.32 -9.58
N ALA A 412 29.95 -2.62 -9.83
CA ALA A 412 28.64 -3.26 -9.66
C ALA A 412 28.13 -3.18 -8.21
N LEU A 413 29.02 -3.37 -7.22
CA LEU A 413 28.66 -3.22 -5.80
C LEU A 413 28.40 -1.75 -5.44
N HIS A 414 29.30 -0.83 -5.78
CA HIS A 414 29.17 0.61 -5.45
C HIS A 414 27.95 1.29 -6.10
N THR A 415 27.44 0.74 -7.21
CA THR A 415 26.26 1.27 -7.94
C THR A 415 24.95 0.50 -7.65
N ASP A 416 24.96 -0.42 -6.68
CA ASP A 416 23.86 -1.36 -6.37
C ASP A 416 23.30 -2.09 -7.60
N ARG A 417 24.22 -2.62 -8.41
CA ARG A 417 23.94 -3.45 -9.61
C ARG A 417 24.32 -4.90 -9.35
N HIS A 418 23.95 -5.38 -8.17
CA HIS A 418 24.25 -6.72 -7.65
C HIS A 418 23.94 -7.87 -8.63
N ARG A 419 22.93 -7.73 -9.49
CA ARG A 419 22.59 -8.73 -10.53
C ARG A 419 23.72 -9.01 -11.53
N CYS A 420 24.64 -8.09 -11.74
CA CYS A 420 25.78 -8.29 -12.62
C CYS A 420 26.89 -9.13 -11.97
N VAL A 421 26.95 -9.20 -10.64
CA VAL A 421 28.08 -9.82 -9.90
C VAL A 421 28.23 -11.30 -10.24
N SER A 422 27.14 -12.09 -10.20
CA SER A 422 27.19 -13.51 -10.53
C SER A 422 27.75 -13.80 -11.93
N ASP A 423 27.42 -12.98 -12.93
CA ASP A 423 27.91 -13.18 -14.31
C ASP A 423 29.32 -12.61 -14.54
N LEU A 424 29.77 -11.66 -13.72
CA LEU A 424 31.17 -11.21 -13.67
C LEU A 424 32.07 -12.22 -12.97
N CYS A 425 31.61 -12.85 -11.88
CA CYS A 425 32.34 -13.92 -11.17
C CYS A 425 32.57 -15.18 -12.02
N LYS A 426 31.79 -15.38 -13.09
CA LYS A 426 31.97 -16.48 -14.06
C LYS A 426 33.07 -16.24 -15.10
N LEU A 427 33.65 -15.03 -15.16
CA LEU A 427 34.77 -14.73 -16.06
C LEU A 427 36.04 -15.45 -15.61
N GLN A 428 36.83 -15.95 -16.55
CA GLN A 428 38.09 -16.66 -16.25
C GLN A 428 39.06 -15.83 -15.38
N ALA A 429 39.11 -14.51 -15.61
CA ALA A 429 39.95 -13.59 -14.85
C ALA A 429 39.42 -13.28 -13.43
N ALA A 430 38.15 -13.57 -13.11
CA ALA A 430 37.67 -13.51 -11.73
C ALA A 430 38.38 -14.56 -10.84
N GLY A 431 38.74 -15.71 -11.43
CA GLY A 431 39.57 -16.73 -10.77
C GLY A 431 41.04 -16.35 -10.57
N GLN A 432 41.49 -15.20 -11.11
CA GLN A 432 42.85 -14.68 -11.00
C GLN A 432 42.97 -13.51 -10.01
N LEU A 433 41.85 -13.06 -9.43
CA LEU A 433 41.84 -12.06 -8.37
C LEU A 433 42.68 -12.52 -7.18
N ASN A 434 43.28 -11.57 -6.45
CA ASN A 434 44.01 -11.88 -5.22
C ASN A 434 43.10 -11.82 -3.97
N ALA A 435 43.59 -12.32 -2.85
CA ALA A 435 42.82 -12.38 -1.61
C ALA A 435 42.39 -10.98 -1.09
N VAL A 436 43.21 -9.94 -1.30
CA VAL A 436 42.92 -8.58 -0.84
C VAL A 436 41.80 -7.94 -1.67
N GLU A 437 41.77 -8.19 -2.98
CA GLU A 437 40.68 -7.78 -3.88
C GLU A 437 39.35 -8.46 -3.48
N VAL A 438 39.37 -9.78 -3.25
CA VAL A 438 38.17 -10.50 -2.81
C VAL A 438 37.72 -10.07 -1.41
N GLU A 439 38.65 -9.76 -0.49
CA GLU A 439 38.32 -9.17 0.83
C GLU A 439 37.60 -7.82 0.70
N GLN A 440 38.07 -6.93 -0.17
CA GLN A 440 37.46 -5.62 -0.42
C GLN A 440 36.05 -5.77 -1.02
N LEU A 441 35.89 -6.66 -2.00
CA LEU A 441 34.58 -6.95 -2.62
C LEU A 441 33.59 -7.58 -1.63
N LEU A 442 34.04 -8.54 -0.81
CA LEU A 442 33.22 -9.14 0.24
C LEU A 442 32.82 -8.11 1.30
N SER A 443 33.73 -7.23 1.71
CA SER A 443 33.44 -6.16 2.67
C SER A 443 32.36 -5.22 2.14
N ALA A 444 32.43 -4.81 0.88
CA ALA A 444 31.38 -4.03 0.23
C ALA A 444 30.05 -4.79 0.14
N ALA A 445 30.05 -6.06 -0.28
CA ALA A 445 28.84 -6.88 -0.37
C ALA A 445 28.15 -7.10 0.99
N VAL A 446 28.93 -7.30 2.06
CA VAL A 446 28.43 -7.43 3.44
C VAL A 446 27.88 -6.10 3.96
N GLN A 447 28.55 -4.96 3.67
CA GLN A 447 28.05 -3.63 4.05
C GLN A 447 26.72 -3.27 3.36
N LEU A 448 26.53 -3.73 2.12
CA LEU A 448 25.28 -3.55 1.35
C LEU A 448 24.17 -4.53 1.74
N GLY A 449 24.48 -5.60 2.49
CA GLY A 449 23.51 -6.63 2.87
C GLY A 449 23.05 -7.52 1.72
N VAL A 450 23.89 -7.73 0.70
CA VAL A 450 23.51 -8.54 -0.48
C VAL A 450 24.14 -9.93 -0.40
N SER A 451 23.48 -10.83 0.33
CA SER A 451 23.96 -12.21 0.58
C SER A 451 24.21 -13.02 -0.70
N ALA A 452 23.49 -12.75 -1.79
CA ALA A 452 23.74 -13.36 -3.10
C ALA A 452 25.15 -13.02 -3.63
N CYS A 453 25.57 -11.75 -3.53
CA CYS A 453 26.93 -11.35 -3.91
C CYS A 453 27.98 -11.95 -2.98
N VAL A 454 27.68 -12.08 -1.68
CA VAL A 454 28.59 -12.77 -0.74
C VAL A 454 28.78 -14.23 -1.15
N SER A 455 27.72 -14.93 -1.55
CA SER A 455 27.80 -16.31 -2.07
C SER A 455 28.61 -16.41 -3.38
N ASP A 456 28.33 -15.55 -4.37
CA ASP A 456 29.08 -15.52 -5.64
C ASP A 456 30.59 -15.22 -5.42
N LEU A 457 30.92 -14.34 -4.45
CA LEU A 457 32.31 -13.95 -4.15
C LEU A 457 33.06 -14.97 -3.29
N VAL A 458 32.38 -15.63 -2.34
CA VAL A 458 32.95 -16.74 -1.54
C VAL A 458 33.32 -17.94 -2.43
N ALA A 459 32.61 -18.14 -3.54
CA ALA A 459 32.91 -19.18 -4.52
C ALA A 459 34.19 -18.92 -5.36
N LEU A 460 34.82 -17.74 -5.26
CA LEU A 460 36.05 -17.44 -5.99
C LEU A 460 37.27 -18.13 -5.36
N PRO A 461 38.22 -18.67 -6.15
CA PRO A 461 39.40 -19.38 -5.64
C PRO A 461 40.24 -18.60 -4.61
N ALA A 462 40.30 -17.27 -4.72
CA ALA A 462 41.07 -16.45 -3.79
C ALA A 462 40.41 -16.29 -2.42
N ALA A 463 39.11 -16.59 -2.27
CA ALA A 463 38.41 -16.55 -0.99
C ALA A 463 38.98 -17.58 0.00
N SER A 464 39.47 -18.75 -0.46
CA SER A 464 40.13 -19.74 0.41
C SER A 464 41.46 -19.25 1.00
N ASN A 465 42.05 -18.19 0.42
CA ASN A 465 43.33 -17.61 0.83
C ASN A 465 43.15 -16.36 1.72
N LEU A 466 41.92 -16.05 2.13
CA LEU A 466 41.63 -14.96 3.07
C LEU A 466 42.27 -15.24 4.43
N SER A 467 42.73 -14.18 5.10
CA SER A 467 43.26 -14.30 6.47
C SER A 467 42.13 -14.56 7.48
N SER A 468 42.43 -15.26 8.58
CA SER A 468 41.47 -15.42 9.68
C SER A 468 41.04 -14.07 10.27
N THR A 469 41.92 -13.07 10.24
CA THR A 469 41.62 -11.67 10.59
C THR A 469 40.62 -11.00 9.65
N ALA A 470 40.70 -11.26 8.35
CA ALA A 470 39.74 -10.75 7.36
C ALA A 470 38.36 -11.39 7.55
N VAL A 471 38.31 -12.73 7.66
CA VAL A 471 37.07 -13.47 7.91
C VAL A 471 36.43 -13.05 9.24
N ALA A 472 37.22 -12.83 10.30
CA ALA A 472 36.74 -12.27 11.56
C ALA A 472 36.03 -10.91 11.39
N GLN A 473 36.62 -9.99 10.63
CA GLN A 473 36.05 -8.67 10.39
C GLN A 473 34.77 -8.74 9.54
N LEU A 474 34.76 -9.56 8.49
CA LEU A 474 33.59 -9.79 7.64
C LEU A 474 32.42 -10.41 8.42
N LEU A 475 32.69 -11.43 9.25
CA LEU A 475 31.69 -12.03 10.14
C LEU A 475 31.15 -11.02 11.17
N GLN A 476 32.04 -10.23 11.77
CA GLN A 476 31.67 -9.19 12.74
C GLN A 476 30.77 -8.12 12.11
N ALA A 477 31.06 -7.70 10.87
CA ALA A 477 30.24 -6.77 10.11
C ALA A 477 28.88 -7.37 9.74
N ALA A 478 28.85 -8.60 9.22
CA ALA A 478 27.60 -9.30 8.86
C ALA A 478 26.68 -9.49 10.08
N LEU A 479 27.23 -9.87 11.23
CA LEU A 479 26.49 -9.94 12.50
C LEU A 479 25.97 -8.56 12.96
N GLN A 480 26.76 -7.50 12.81
CA GLN A 480 26.34 -6.13 13.15
C GLN A 480 25.23 -5.60 12.24
N GLN A 481 25.15 -6.03 10.97
CA GLN A 481 24.01 -5.71 10.11
C GLN A 481 22.81 -6.64 10.36
N GLY A 482 23.03 -7.83 10.92
CA GLY A 482 22.00 -8.86 11.11
C GLY A 482 21.84 -9.79 9.89
N GLU A 483 22.81 -9.76 8.97
CA GLU A 483 22.83 -10.46 7.70
C GLU A 483 23.18 -11.95 7.89
N ARG A 484 22.16 -12.72 8.26
CA ARG A 484 22.29 -14.15 8.62
C ARG A 484 22.90 -14.98 7.50
N ASP A 485 22.45 -14.80 6.26
CA ASP A 485 22.91 -15.63 5.14
C ASP A 485 24.37 -15.31 4.76
N SER A 486 24.78 -14.04 4.89
CA SER A 486 26.19 -13.64 4.76
C SER A 486 27.06 -14.28 5.84
N VAL A 487 26.58 -14.37 7.09
CA VAL A 487 27.28 -15.12 8.16
C VAL A 487 27.41 -16.60 7.81
N PHE A 488 26.38 -17.22 7.20
CA PHE A 488 26.44 -18.61 6.77
C PHE A 488 27.55 -18.83 5.74
N TYR A 489 27.56 -18.11 4.61
CA TYR A 489 28.58 -18.28 3.56
C TYR A 489 30.00 -17.95 4.05
N LEU A 490 30.17 -16.93 4.89
CA LEU A 490 31.48 -16.58 5.45
C LEU A 490 32.04 -17.64 6.43
N LEU A 491 31.19 -18.48 7.02
CA LEU A 491 31.61 -19.60 7.87
C LEU A 491 32.03 -20.85 7.06
N GLU A 492 31.71 -20.92 5.77
CA GLU A 492 32.18 -21.98 4.86
C GLU A 492 33.66 -21.77 4.42
N LEU A 493 34.25 -20.61 4.72
CA LEU A 493 35.63 -20.29 4.39
C LEU A 493 36.62 -21.04 5.32
N PRO A 494 37.69 -21.68 4.80
CA PRO A 494 38.67 -22.43 5.62
C PRO A 494 39.31 -21.61 6.75
N ALA A 495 39.47 -20.30 6.56
CA ALA A 495 40.02 -19.41 7.57
C ALA A 495 39.09 -19.18 8.78
N ALA A 496 37.80 -19.55 8.69
CA ALA A 496 36.87 -19.55 9.81
C ALA A 496 37.25 -20.60 10.88
N GLU A 497 37.77 -21.77 10.48
CA GLU A 497 38.24 -22.80 11.42
C GLU A 497 39.45 -22.33 12.26
N GLN A 498 40.20 -21.35 11.74
CA GLN A 498 41.41 -20.78 12.35
C GLN A 498 41.11 -19.60 13.29
N LEU A 499 39.84 -19.26 13.53
CA LEU A 499 39.46 -18.16 14.41
C LEU A 499 39.78 -18.47 15.88
N GLY A 500 40.48 -17.57 16.57
CA GLY A 500 40.79 -17.70 17.99
C GLY A 500 39.58 -17.51 18.91
N SER A 501 39.63 -18.09 20.11
CA SER A 501 38.52 -18.08 21.08
C SER A 501 38.05 -16.68 21.50
N GLU A 502 38.95 -15.70 21.59
CA GLU A 502 38.61 -14.30 21.87
C GLU A 502 37.77 -13.67 20.74
N VAL A 503 38.06 -14.02 19.48
CA VAL A 503 37.31 -13.55 18.31
C VAL A 503 35.93 -14.21 18.29
N VAL A 504 35.87 -15.54 18.45
CA VAL A 504 34.61 -16.27 18.53
C VAL A 504 33.74 -15.77 19.69
N THR A 505 34.32 -15.39 20.81
CA THR A 505 33.64 -14.73 21.94
C THR A 505 32.94 -13.43 21.51
N LYS A 506 33.65 -12.55 20.80
CA LYS A 506 33.12 -11.26 20.31
C LYS A 506 32.00 -11.47 19.27
N LEU A 507 32.17 -12.46 18.38
CA LEU A 507 31.14 -12.85 17.41
C LEU A 507 29.89 -13.41 18.10
N LEU A 508 30.04 -14.32 19.06
CA LEU A 508 28.92 -14.87 19.84
C LEU A 508 28.19 -13.80 20.64
N LEU A 509 28.92 -12.89 21.30
CA LEU A 509 28.31 -11.78 22.05
C LEU A 509 27.52 -10.86 21.11
N THR A 510 28.06 -10.56 19.92
CA THR A 510 27.34 -9.79 18.89
C THR A 510 26.08 -10.53 18.42
N ALA A 511 26.15 -11.85 18.22
CA ALA A 511 25.00 -12.67 17.81
C ALA A 511 23.89 -12.71 18.89
N VAL A 512 24.26 -12.75 20.18
CA VAL A 512 23.33 -12.62 21.33
C VAL A 512 22.71 -11.23 21.37
N GLN A 513 23.51 -10.17 21.26
CA GLN A 513 23.04 -8.78 21.20
C GLN A 513 22.08 -8.49 20.03
N ARG A 514 22.13 -9.32 18.98
CA ARG A 514 21.27 -9.25 17.80
C ARG A 514 20.11 -10.25 17.81
N GLY A 515 19.94 -11.02 18.89
CA GLY A 515 18.88 -12.03 19.04
C GLY A 515 18.95 -13.15 18.01
N SER A 516 20.13 -13.45 17.42
CA SER A 516 20.22 -14.31 16.24
C SER A 516 20.58 -15.75 16.60
N ARG A 517 19.56 -16.53 17.02
CA ARG A 517 19.64 -17.97 17.31
C ARG A 517 20.40 -18.76 16.22
N LYS A 518 20.10 -18.51 14.94
CA LYS A 518 20.79 -19.19 13.81
C LYS A 518 22.30 -18.91 13.80
N CYS A 519 22.70 -17.65 13.95
CA CYS A 519 24.12 -17.28 13.99
C CYS A 519 24.84 -17.90 15.19
N ILE A 520 24.22 -17.95 16.37
CA ILE A 520 24.79 -18.62 17.55
C ILE A 520 25.00 -20.11 17.26
N VAL A 521 24.02 -20.79 16.65
CA VAL A 521 24.12 -22.22 16.29
C VAL A 521 25.23 -22.48 15.28
N TRP A 522 25.39 -21.65 14.24
CA TRP A 522 26.46 -21.80 13.26
C TRP A 522 27.85 -21.50 13.86
N LEU A 523 27.98 -20.40 14.60
CA LEU A 523 29.24 -20.08 15.32
C LEU A 523 29.64 -21.18 16.31
N ARG A 524 28.67 -21.91 16.87
CA ARG A 524 28.90 -23.05 17.77
C ARG A 524 29.64 -24.24 17.13
N ALA A 525 29.70 -24.29 15.80
CA ALA A 525 30.43 -25.33 15.07
C ALA A 525 31.94 -25.05 14.95
N LEU A 526 32.40 -23.83 15.26
CA LEU A 526 33.81 -23.46 15.12
C LEU A 526 34.70 -24.17 16.16
N PRO A 527 35.90 -24.67 15.81
CA PRO A 527 36.76 -25.43 16.74
C PRO A 527 37.10 -24.69 18.04
N ALA A 528 37.33 -23.37 17.97
CA ALA A 528 37.68 -22.56 19.14
C ALA A 528 36.54 -22.39 20.16
N VAL A 529 35.32 -22.85 19.85
CA VAL A 529 34.20 -22.92 20.80
C VAL A 529 34.51 -23.85 21.98
N GLY A 530 35.27 -24.93 21.75
CA GLY A 530 35.74 -25.83 22.81
C GLY A 530 36.79 -25.21 23.75
N GLN A 531 37.32 -24.03 23.40
CA GLN A 531 38.30 -23.27 24.20
C GLN A 531 37.66 -22.09 24.96
N LEU A 532 36.34 -21.91 24.88
CA LEU A 532 35.65 -20.83 25.58
C LEU A 532 35.69 -21.06 27.08
N SER A 533 36.11 -20.04 27.82
CA SER A 533 36.13 -20.12 29.28
C SER A 533 34.72 -20.16 29.85
N LYS A 534 34.58 -20.79 31.02
CA LYS A 534 33.37 -20.76 31.83
C LYS A 534 32.83 -19.34 32.06
N GLN A 535 33.72 -18.40 32.41
CA GLN A 535 33.37 -16.98 32.61
C GLN A 535 32.80 -16.32 31.33
N THR A 536 33.35 -16.68 30.17
CA THR A 536 32.87 -16.21 28.87
C THR A 536 31.44 -16.68 28.60
N VAL A 537 31.15 -17.96 28.86
CA VAL A 537 29.81 -18.52 28.65
C VAL A 537 28.81 -17.92 29.64
N LEU A 538 29.21 -17.69 30.90
CA LEU A 538 28.39 -16.99 31.88
C LEU A 538 28.04 -15.57 31.40
N GLN A 539 29.00 -14.81 30.87
CA GLN A 539 28.76 -13.48 30.31
C GLN A 539 27.76 -13.51 29.13
N LEU A 540 27.90 -14.48 28.21
CA LEU A 540 26.98 -14.65 27.08
C LEU A 540 25.54 -14.96 27.55
N LEU A 541 25.40 -15.78 28.59
CA LEU A 541 24.10 -16.11 29.19
C LEU A 541 23.50 -14.91 29.95
N GLN A 542 24.31 -14.16 30.70
CA GLN A 542 23.88 -12.93 31.36
C GLN A 542 23.35 -11.91 30.35
N SER A 543 24.10 -11.63 29.28
CA SER A 543 23.62 -10.75 28.21
C SER A 543 22.37 -11.28 27.49
N ALA A 544 22.18 -12.60 27.39
CA ALA A 544 20.96 -13.17 26.83
C ALA A 544 19.74 -12.98 27.75
N VAL A 545 19.91 -13.09 29.07
CA VAL A 545 18.87 -12.82 30.09
C VAL A 545 18.53 -11.33 30.14
N GLU A 546 19.52 -10.44 30.15
CA GLU A 546 19.34 -8.97 30.14
C GLU A 546 18.57 -8.46 28.90
N LEU A 547 18.64 -9.21 27.80
CA LEU A 547 17.94 -8.92 26.53
C LEU A 547 16.64 -9.72 26.35
N ASP A 548 16.26 -10.55 27.33
CA ASP A 548 15.11 -11.46 27.27
C ASP A 548 15.12 -12.41 26.04
N CYS A 549 16.31 -12.84 25.62
CA CYS A 549 16.50 -13.71 24.47
C CYS A 549 16.58 -15.19 24.88
N PHE A 550 15.45 -15.81 25.25
CA PHE A 550 15.38 -17.25 25.55
C PHE A 550 15.91 -18.12 24.38
N ASP A 551 15.63 -17.72 23.13
CA ASP A 551 16.14 -18.34 21.91
C ASP A 551 17.68 -18.37 21.85
N CYS A 552 18.33 -17.33 22.40
CA CYS A 552 19.78 -17.26 22.56
C CYS A 552 20.27 -18.20 23.66
N ILE A 553 19.60 -18.23 24.82
CA ILE A 553 19.90 -19.15 25.93
C ILE A 553 19.83 -20.60 25.47
N GLN A 554 18.77 -20.96 24.73
CA GLN A 554 18.59 -22.29 24.14
C GLN A 554 19.73 -22.67 23.18
N ALA A 555 20.22 -21.72 22.37
CA ALA A 555 21.35 -21.94 21.48
C ALA A 555 22.70 -22.05 22.23
N LEU A 556 22.89 -21.25 23.28
CA LEU A 556 24.08 -21.26 24.13
C LEU A 556 24.17 -22.51 25.01
N ARG A 557 23.04 -23.11 25.41
CA ARG A 557 22.98 -24.34 26.24
C ARG A 557 23.82 -25.51 25.70
N GLY A 558 24.05 -25.57 24.39
CA GLY A 558 24.87 -26.60 23.75
C GLY A 558 26.39 -26.37 23.79
N LEU A 559 26.88 -25.33 24.47
CA LEU A 559 28.31 -25.09 24.71
C LEU A 559 28.82 -26.03 25.82
N GLN A 560 30.03 -26.57 25.67
CA GLN A 560 30.59 -27.52 26.66
C GLN A 560 30.71 -26.89 28.06
N ALA A 561 31.21 -25.66 28.16
CA ALA A 561 31.37 -24.97 29.44
C ALA A 561 30.06 -24.60 30.17
N VAL A 562 28.87 -24.86 29.58
CA VAL A 562 27.58 -24.83 30.31
C VAL A 562 27.48 -26.00 31.30
N GLN A 563 28.19 -27.11 31.05
CA GLN A 563 28.24 -28.25 31.95
C GLN A 563 29.07 -27.96 33.22
N ASP A 564 29.99 -27.01 33.14
CA ASP A 564 30.88 -26.60 34.25
C ASP A 564 30.29 -25.49 35.13
N LEU A 565 29.08 -25.00 34.82
CA LEU A 565 28.36 -24.01 35.63
C LEU A 565 28.02 -24.58 37.02
N SER A 566 28.18 -23.76 38.05
CA SER A 566 27.79 -24.11 39.42
C SER A 566 26.35 -23.71 39.72
N ASP A 567 25.83 -24.27 40.80
CA ASP A 567 24.60 -23.87 41.48
C ASP A 567 24.53 -22.35 41.72
N TYR A 568 25.62 -21.72 42.17
CA TYR A 568 25.70 -20.27 42.40
C TYR A 568 25.46 -19.45 41.11
N GLU A 569 26.04 -19.86 39.99
CA GLU A 569 25.98 -19.11 38.74
C GLU A 569 24.63 -19.26 38.04
N ILE A 570 24.05 -20.47 38.05
CA ILE A 570 22.69 -20.67 37.56
C ILE A 570 21.67 -19.96 38.46
N THR A 571 21.91 -19.89 39.78
CA THR A 571 21.11 -19.11 40.72
C THR A 571 21.15 -17.62 40.39
N ALA A 572 22.32 -17.06 40.06
CA ALA A 572 22.43 -15.66 39.64
C ALA A 572 21.65 -15.39 38.33
N LEU A 573 21.73 -16.28 37.34
CA LEU A 573 20.97 -16.18 36.09
C LEU A 573 19.45 -16.29 36.30
N LEU A 574 19.01 -17.23 37.14
CA LEU A 574 17.60 -17.39 37.52
C LEU A 574 17.10 -16.15 38.29
N THR A 575 17.89 -15.61 39.21
CA THR A 575 17.56 -14.39 39.96
C THR A 575 17.37 -13.18 39.02
N ALA A 576 18.29 -12.98 38.08
CA ALA A 576 18.17 -11.93 37.07
C ALA A 576 16.92 -12.12 36.18
N SER A 577 16.62 -13.36 35.79
CA SER A 577 15.43 -13.68 34.98
C SER A 577 14.11 -13.42 35.75
N VAL A 578 14.06 -13.76 37.04
CA VAL A 578 12.91 -13.44 37.91
C VAL A 578 12.72 -11.93 38.08
N GLN A 579 13.82 -11.19 38.26
CA GLN A 579 13.80 -9.72 38.35
C GLN A 579 13.34 -9.05 37.05
N ALA A 580 13.70 -9.62 35.89
CA ALA A 580 13.26 -9.16 34.58
C ALA A 580 11.79 -9.53 34.27
N GLY A 581 11.25 -10.58 34.89
CA GLY A 581 9.93 -11.14 34.57
C GLY A 581 9.93 -12.11 33.38
N SER A 582 11.08 -12.72 33.09
CA SER A 582 11.33 -13.52 31.89
C SER A 582 11.07 -15.01 32.11
N GLU A 583 9.81 -15.47 32.01
CA GLU A 583 9.49 -16.88 32.30
C GLU A 583 10.17 -17.86 31.35
N GLN A 584 10.34 -17.48 30.07
CA GLN A 584 10.96 -18.32 29.04
C GLN A 584 12.48 -18.45 29.25
N CYS A 585 13.13 -17.40 29.76
CA CYS A 585 14.52 -17.47 30.16
C CYS A 585 14.70 -18.41 31.36
N ILE A 586 13.82 -18.33 32.38
CA ILE A 586 13.81 -19.28 33.51
C ILE A 586 13.64 -20.72 32.98
N TYR A 587 12.66 -20.95 32.11
CA TYR A 587 12.38 -22.27 31.55
C TYR A 587 13.62 -22.88 30.86
N GLU A 588 14.30 -22.15 29.98
CA GLU A 588 15.50 -22.64 29.28
C GLU A 588 16.70 -22.86 30.24
N LEU A 589 16.84 -22.04 31.28
CA LEU A 589 17.83 -22.21 32.35
C LEU A 589 17.57 -23.45 33.20
N CYS A 590 16.30 -23.80 33.47
CA CYS A 590 15.92 -25.01 34.20
C CYS A 590 16.38 -26.32 33.52
N PHE A 591 16.67 -26.32 32.22
CA PHE A 591 17.23 -27.49 31.51
C PHE A 591 18.76 -27.60 31.59
N MET A 592 19.48 -26.64 32.17
CA MET A 592 20.94 -26.71 32.32
C MET A 592 21.36 -27.71 33.41
N PRO A 593 22.51 -28.40 33.31
CA PRO A 593 22.93 -29.39 34.31
C PRO A 593 23.00 -28.84 35.75
N ALA A 594 23.48 -27.59 35.90
CA ALA A 594 23.60 -26.89 37.16
C ALA A 594 22.25 -26.67 37.89
N SER A 595 21.13 -26.56 37.16
CA SER A 595 19.80 -26.34 37.76
C SER A 595 19.38 -27.46 38.72
N LYS A 596 19.92 -28.67 38.52
CA LYS A 596 19.66 -29.85 39.36
C LYS A 596 20.37 -29.81 40.72
N GLN A 597 21.32 -28.89 40.90
CA GLN A 597 22.11 -28.70 42.12
C GLN A 597 21.58 -27.53 42.98
N VAL A 598 20.66 -26.72 42.45
CA VAL A 598 20.00 -25.63 43.18
C VAL A 598 19.26 -26.20 44.39
N SER A 599 19.45 -25.60 45.57
CA SER A 599 18.82 -26.04 46.83
C SER A 599 17.37 -25.58 46.96
N SER A 600 16.60 -26.23 47.84
CA SER A 600 15.22 -25.81 48.16
C SER A 600 15.16 -24.40 48.74
N GLU A 601 16.15 -24.01 49.55
CA GLU A 601 16.29 -22.65 50.10
C GLU A 601 16.41 -21.59 48.99
N VAL A 602 17.23 -21.85 47.96
CA VAL A 602 17.34 -20.95 46.80
C VAL A 602 16.04 -20.91 45.99
N VAL A 603 15.38 -22.05 45.79
CA VAL A 603 14.06 -22.08 45.14
C VAL A 603 13.04 -21.24 45.92
N LEU A 604 13.05 -21.31 47.25
CA LEU A 604 12.18 -20.49 48.10
C LEU A 604 12.48 -18.99 47.97
N GLN A 605 13.75 -18.58 47.91
CA GLN A 605 14.15 -17.18 47.71
C GLN A 605 13.72 -16.64 46.32
N LEU A 606 13.84 -17.46 45.27
CA LEU A 606 13.34 -17.15 43.92
C LEU A 606 11.80 -17.07 43.90
N LEU A 607 11.15 -18.06 44.56
CA LEU A 607 9.79 -18.10 45.11
C LEU A 607 9.27 -16.72 45.53
N GLN A 608 9.83 -16.27 46.65
CA GLN A 608 9.46 -15.04 47.34
C GLN A 608 9.72 -13.80 46.48
N SER A 609 10.80 -13.78 45.70
CA SER A 609 11.11 -12.68 44.79
C SER A 609 10.08 -12.55 43.67
N ALA A 610 9.70 -13.66 43.02
CA ALA A 610 8.67 -13.66 41.98
C ALA A 610 7.30 -13.23 42.52
N LEU A 611 6.96 -13.65 43.75
CA LEU A 611 5.73 -13.27 44.46
C LEU A 611 5.66 -11.77 44.79
N GLN A 612 6.76 -11.18 45.27
CA GLN A 612 6.83 -9.73 45.54
C GLN A 612 6.72 -8.89 44.25
N LEU A 613 7.29 -9.39 43.16
CA LEU A 613 7.19 -8.73 41.85
C LEU A 613 5.83 -8.95 41.16
N ASP A 614 5.09 -9.99 41.55
CA ASP A 614 3.82 -10.44 40.95
C ASP A 614 4.00 -11.08 39.55
N HIS A 615 5.07 -11.86 39.41
CA HIS A 615 5.42 -12.60 38.19
C HIS A 615 4.93 -14.05 38.27
N ALA A 616 3.62 -14.27 38.10
CA ALA A 616 2.99 -15.58 38.23
C ALA A 616 3.54 -16.63 37.24
N GLU A 617 3.84 -16.20 36.03
CA GLU A 617 4.39 -17.03 34.96
C GLU A 617 5.83 -17.48 35.29
N CYS A 618 6.62 -16.64 35.97
CA CYS A 618 7.93 -17.02 36.52
C CYS A 618 7.81 -18.07 37.62
N ILE A 619 6.74 -18.06 38.44
CA ILE A 619 6.49 -19.09 39.46
C ILE A 619 6.28 -20.45 38.77
N GLU A 620 5.43 -20.53 37.75
CA GLU A 620 5.19 -21.78 37.00
C GLU A 620 6.48 -22.36 36.38
N ALA A 621 7.39 -21.48 35.92
CA ALA A 621 8.70 -21.87 35.41
C ALA A 621 9.69 -22.32 36.51
N LEU A 622 9.76 -21.62 37.66
CA LEU A 622 10.60 -22.00 38.79
C LEU A 622 10.19 -23.35 39.41
N LEU A 623 8.90 -23.68 39.38
CA LEU A 623 8.37 -24.96 39.86
C LEU A 623 8.80 -26.17 39.01
N GLN A 624 9.48 -25.96 37.88
CA GLN A 624 10.14 -27.03 37.11
C GLN A 624 11.47 -27.49 37.72
N LEU A 625 12.02 -26.75 38.70
CA LEU A 625 13.25 -27.14 39.39
C LEU A 625 12.97 -28.30 40.35
N LYS A 626 13.79 -29.36 40.30
CA LYS A 626 13.65 -30.55 41.18
C LYS A 626 13.60 -30.22 42.68
N ALA A 627 14.29 -29.16 43.11
CA ALA A 627 14.28 -28.75 44.51
C ALA A 627 12.95 -28.11 44.96
N ALA A 628 12.06 -27.74 44.04
CA ALA A 628 10.69 -27.32 44.37
C ALA A 628 9.88 -28.46 45.00
N GLU A 629 10.10 -29.72 44.57
CA GLU A 629 9.47 -30.90 45.17
C GLU A 629 9.95 -31.17 46.61
N GLN A 630 11.08 -30.57 47.02
CA GLN A 630 11.70 -30.74 48.34
C GLN A 630 11.27 -29.68 49.35
N LEU A 631 10.47 -28.68 48.95
CA LEU A 631 9.94 -27.67 49.85
C LEU A 631 9.06 -28.32 50.93
N SER A 632 9.24 -27.91 52.18
CA SER A 632 8.40 -28.34 53.29
C SER A 632 7.01 -27.70 53.24
N SER A 633 6.06 -28.28 53.97
CA SER A 633 4.71 -27.71 54.11
C SER A 633 4.69 -26.34 54.78
N SER A 634 5.73 -25.99 55.57
CA SER A 634 5.88 -24.65 56.16
C SER A 634 6.33 -23.64 55.10
N GLU A 635 7.38 -23.95 54.34
CA GLU A 635 7.90 -23.04 53.31
C GLU A 635 6.88 -22.80 52.19
N ALA A 636 6.12 -23.84 51.82
CA ALA A 636 5.00 -23.71 50.88
C ALA A 636 3.84 -22.87 51.46
N ALA A 637 3.55 -22.99 52.76
CA ALA A 637 2.56 -22.15 53.44
C ALA A 637 2.99 -20.67 53.49
N ASP A 638 4.27 -20.40 53.77
CA ASP A 638 4.83 -19.05 53.80
C ASP A 638 4.78 -18.38 52.42
N ALA A 639 5.09 -19.13 51.35
CA ALA A 639 4.96 -18.67 49.97
C ALA A 639 3.49 -18.38 49.59
N LEU A 640 2.55 -19.24 49.98
CA LEU A 640 1.11 -18.99 49.80
C LEU A 640 0.63 -17.77 50.59
N LEU A 641 1.12 -17.56 51.81
CA LEU A 641 0.74 -16.44 52.67
C LEU A 641 1.24 -15.12 52.09
N LEU A 642 2.48 -15.10 51.59
CA LEU A 642 3.02 -13.97 50.84
C LEU A 642 2.18 -13.67 49.60
N SER A 643 1.75 -14.68 48.85
CA SER A 643 0.86 -14.54 47.69
C SER A 643 -0.55 -14.01 48.04
N ALA A 644 -1.09 -14.38 49.19
CA ALA A 644 -2.42 -13.97 49.63
C ALA A 644 -2.42 -12.53 50.18
N ALA A 645 -1.37 -12.17 50.93
CA ALA A 645 -1.20 -10.83 51.49
C ALA A 645 -0.75 -9.79 50.44
N HIS A 646 0.13 -10.17 49.51
CA HIS A 646 0.69 -9.26 48.51
C HIS A 646 -0.18 -9.23 47.24
N LYS A 647 -0.86 -8.09 47.00
CA LYS A 647 -1.71 -7.80 45.83
C LYS A 647 -2.92 -8.74 45.59
N GLY A 648 -3.08 -9.83 46.35
CA GLY A 648 -4.20 -10.76 46.17
C GLY A 648 -4.11 -11.54 44.84
N SER A 649 -2.92 -11.99 44.47
CA SER A 649 -2.66 -12.57 43.15
C SER A 649 -3.11 -14.03 43.05
N SER A 650 -4.37 -14.23 42.67
CA SER A 650 -5.00 -15.55 42.46
C SER A 650 -4.23 -16.46 41.49
N ARG A 651 -3.52 -15.88 40.49
CA ARG A 651 -2.64 -16.63 39.58
C ARG A 651 -1.46 -17.27 40.31
N CYS A 652 -0.81 -16.54 41.22
CA CYS A 652 0.31 -17.03 42.01
C CYS A 652 -0.13 -18.16 42.95
N ILE A 653 -1.29 -18.04 43.60
CA ILE A 653 -1.88 -19.14 44.40
C ILE A 653 -2.17 -20.36 43.52
N LYS A 654 -2.74 -20.16 42.32
CA LYS A 654 -3.01 -21.24 41.36
C LYS A 654 -1.73 -21.96 40.91
N ALA A 655 -0.65 -21.22 40.66
CA ALA A 655 0.65 -21.79 40.32
C ALA A 655 1.24 -22.58 41.50
N LEU A 656 1.31 -21.97 42.69
CA LEU A 656 1.81 -22.63 43.92
C LEU A 656 1.01 -23.88 44.31
N LYS A 657 -0.28 -23.98 43.92
CA LYS A 657 -1.11 -25.17 44.14
C LYS A 657 -0.56 -26.44 43.49
N SER A 658 0.32 -26.36 42.50
CA SER A 658 0.96 -27.55 41.93
C SER A 658 1.99 -28.21 42.86
N LEU A 659 2.43 -27.54 43.93
CA LEU A 659 3.32 -28.10 44.93
C LEU A 659 2.60 -29.14 45.82
N PRO A 660 3.10 -30.38 45.93
CA PRO A 660 2.55 -31.37 46.87
C PRO A 660 2.56 -30.91 48.33
N ALA A 661 3.54 -30.08 48.71
CA ALA A 661 3.66 -29.51 50.05
C ALA A 661 2.59 -28.44 50.35
N ALA A 662 2.19 -27.65 49.35
CA ALA A 662 1.10 -26.67 49.47
C ALA A 662 -0.25 -27.36 49.74
N LEU A 663 -0.50 -28.51 49.11
CA LEU A 663 -1.74 -29.27 49.33
C LEU A 663 -1.84 -29.92 50.74
N GLN A 664 -0.75 -29.91 51.51
CA GLN A 664 -0.67 -30.46 52.87
C GLN A 664 -0.82 -29.39 53.97
N CYS A 665 -1.11 -28.13 53.63
CA CYS A 665 -1.41 -27.09 54.62
C CYS A 665 -2.57 -27.51 55.54
N SER A 666 -2.48 -27.18 56.83
CA SER A 666 -3.54 -27.47 57.82
C SER A 666 -4.70 -26.47 57.70
N GLY A 667 -5.86 -26.79 58.28
CA GLY A 667 -7.01 -25.87 58.34
C GLY A 667 -6.69 -24.53 59.03
N ALA A 668 -5.78 -24.54 60.02
CA ALA A 668 -5.32 -23.32 60.67
C ALA A 668 -4.50 -22.42 59.74
N VAL A 669 -3.60 -23.00 58.93
CA VAL A 669 -2.87 -22.28 57.89
C VAL A 669 -3.84 -21.77 56.82
N LEU A 670 -4.78 -22.59 56.36
CA LEU A 670 -5.77 -22.19 55.36
C LEU A 670 -6.64 -21.01 55.85
N LEU A 671 -7.01 -20.98 57.14
CA LEU A 671 -7.71 -19.85 57.74
C LEU A 671 -6.86 -18.56 57.70
N GLN A 672 -5.56 -18.64 58.01
CA GLN A 672 -4.64 -17.50 57.91
C GLN A 672 -4.52 -16.99 56.45
N LEU A 673 -4.44 -17.90 55.47
CA LEU A 673 -4.42 -17.56 54.04
C LEU A 673 -5.71 -16.84 53.61
N LEU A 674 -6.87 -17.35 54.02
CA LEU A 674 -8.17 -16.73 53.75
C LEU A 674 -8.29 -15.36 54.41
N GLN A 675 -7.83 -15.21 55.65
CA GLN A 675 -7.84 -13.93 56.37
C GLN A 675 -6.90 -12.89 55.72
N ALA A 676 -5.72 -13.32 55.27
CA ALA A 676 -4.80 -12.48 54.51
C ALA A 676 -5.44 -12.00 53.18
N ALA A 677 -6.07 -12.92 52.43
CA ALA A 677 -6.78 -12.59 51.20
C ALA A 677 -7.95 -11.60 51.43
N VAL A 678 -8.75 -11.78 52.49
CA VAL A 678 -9.87 -10.88 52.83
C VAL A 678 -9.37 -9.50 53.27
N SER A 679 -8.26 -9.42 54.01
CA SER A 679 -7.67 -8.15 54.44
C SER A 679 -7.01 -7.35 53.31
N CYS A 680 -6.73 -7.98 52.16
CA CYS A 680 -6.12 -7.35 51.02
C CYS A 680 -7.16 -6.56 50.19
N ILE A 681 -7.01 -5.23 50.13
CA ILE A 681 -7.90 -4.31 49.40
C ILE A 681 -7.66 -4.38 47.86
N ALA A 682 -6.70 -5.19 47.40
CA ALA A 682 -6.31 -5.28 46.00
C ALA A 682 -7.29 -6.10 45.14
N ALA A 683 -7.37 -5.74 43.85
CA ALA A 683 -8.21 -6.42 42.87
C ALA A 683 -7.64 -7.82 42.54
N GLY A 684 -8.24 -8.85 43.14
CA GLY A 684 -7.83 -10.25 42.97
C GLY A 684 -8.10 -11.14 44.19
N SER A 685 -8.26 -10.54 45.37
CA SER A 685 -8.56 -11.20 46.66
C SER A 685 -9.70 -12.22 46.61
N ALA A 686 -10.80 -11.90 45.90
CA ALA A 686 -11.91 -12.83 45.69
C ALA A 686 -11.52 -14.09 44.89
N GLY A 687 -10.65 -13.94 43.89
CA GLY A 687 -10.06 -15.07 43.16
C GLY A 687 -9.10 -15.89 44.02
N CYS A 688 -8.38 -15.27 44.95
CA CYS A 688 -7.59 -15.99 45.96
C CYS A 688 -8.47 -16.87 46.83
N ILE A 689 -9.60 -16.36 47.34
CA ILE A 689 -10.55 -17.13 48.15
C ILE A 689 -11.08 -18.35 47.37
N GLU A 690 -11.41 -18.17 46.09
CA GLU A 690 -11.84 -19.27 45.21
C GLU A 690 -10.76 -20.34 45.04
N GLN A 691 -9.50 -19.95 44.80
CA GLN A 691 -8.39 -20.91 44.71
C GLN A 691 -8.09 -21.59 46.05
N LEU A 692 -8.06 -20.84 47.16
CA LEU A 692 -7.77 -21.35 48.50
C LEU A 692 -8.82 -22.36 48.99
N TYR A 693 -10.11 -22.12 48.72
CA TYR A 693 -11.14 -23.08 49.11
C TYR A 693 -11.09 -24.41 48.32
N SER A 694 -10.34 -24.45 47.23
CA SER A 694 -10.11 -25.68 46.46
C SER A 694 -8.97 -26.56 46.99
N PHE A 695 -8.47 -26.29 48.22
CA PHE A 695 -7.46 -27.09 48.92
C PHE A 695 -8.09 -28.21 49.79
N PRO A 696 -7.39 -29.34 50.01
CA PRO A 696 -7.91 -30.45 50.82
C PRO A 696 -8.30 -30.10 52.26
N ALA A 697 -7.74 -29.03 52.83
CA ALA A 697 -8.03 -28.58 54.19
C ALA A 697 -9.31 -27.70 54.30
N ALA A 698 -9.97 -27.33 53.20
CA ALA A 698 -11.17 -26.49 53.22
C ALA A 698 -12.32 -27.02 54.12
N PRO A 699 -12.58 -28.35 54.23
CA PRO A 699 -13.58 -28.89 55.16
C PRO A 699 -13.25 -28.72 56.65
N GLN A 700 -12.02 -28.32 57.00
CA GLN A 700 -11.58 -28.09 58.38
C GLN A 700 -11.96 -26.69 58.88
N VAL A 701 -12.37 -25.77 58.00
CA VAL A 701 -12.78 -24.42 58.37
C VAL A 701 -14.24 -24.44 58.85
N SER A 702 -14.45 -24.03 60.11
CA SER A 702 -15.77 -24.07 60.75
C SER A 702 -16.69 -22.94 60.28
N THR A 703 -18.01 -23.11 60.48
CA THR A 703 -19.01 -22.06 60.22
C THR A 703 -18.66 -20.74 60.92
N GLU A 704 -18.26 -20.80 62.19
CA GLU A 704 -17.87 -19.62 62.98
C GLU A 704 -16.70 -18.87 62.34
N GLN A 705 -15.68 -19.60 61.86
CA GLN A 705 -14.54 -19.01 61.17
C GLN A 705 -14.93 -18.37 59.82
N ILE A 706 -15.87 -18.97 59.07
CA ILE A 706 -16.40 -18.35 57.84
C ILE A 706 -17.23 -17.10 58.17
N VAL A 707 -18.02 -17.10 59.25
CA VAL A 707 -18.76 -15.91 59.70
C VAL A 707 -17.79 -14.78 60.09
N GLN A 708 -16.69 -15.09 60.79
CA GLN A 708 -15.64 -14.11 61.11
C GLN A 708 -14.98 -13.52 59.83
N LEU A 709 -14.71 -14.35 58.81
CA LEU A 709 -14.20 -13.89 57.52
C LEU A 709 -15.22 -13.04 56.74
N LEU A 710 -16.51 -13.42 56.76
CA LEU A 710 -17.61 -12.65 56.17
C LEU A 710 -17.76 -11.29 56.86
N GLN A 711 -17.63 -11.25 58.19
CA GLN A 711 -17.67 -10.01 58.97
C GLN A 711 -16.52 -9.09 58.56
N ALA A 712 -15.29 -9.61 58.47
CA ALA A 712 -14.14 -8.86 57.98
C ALA A 712 -14.41 -8.31 56.56
N ALA A 713 -14.83 -9.15 55.61
CA ALA A 713 -15.13 -8.75 54.24
C ALA A 713 -16.24 -7.67 54.17
N ALA A 714 -17.29 -7.79 54.98
CA ALA A 714 -18.36 -6.81 55.09
C ALA A 714 -17.87 -5.47 55.67
N THR A 715 -17.07 -5.48 56.75
CA THR A 715 -16.48 -4.26 57.34
C THR A 715 -15.48 -3.57 56.41
N CYS A 716 -14.73 -4.32 55.60
CA CYS A 716 -13.85 -3.79 54.56
C CYS A 716 -14.59 -3.37 53.28
N GLY A 717 -15.91 -3.60 53.21
CA GLY A 717 -16.74 -3.30 52.03
C GLY A 717 -16.46 -4.17 50.80
N SER A 718 -15.69 -5.25 50.92
CA SER A 718 -15.26 -6.10 49.80
C SER A 718 -16.36 -7.06 49.36
N ALA A 719 -17.19 -6.60 48.43
CA ALA A 719 -18.34 -7.33 47.92
C ALA A 719 -17.96 -8.63 47.22
N ASP A 720 -16.88 -8.66 46.44
CA ASP A 720 -16.44 -9.86 45.73
C ASP A 720 -15.96 -10.93 46.71
N CYS A 721 -15.22 -10.56 47.77
CA CYS A 721 -14.84 -11.47 48.85
C CYS A 721 -16.08 -11.97 49.59
N THR A 722 -17.01 -11.08 49.95
CA THR A 722 -18.28 -11.44 50.61
C THR A 722 -19.08 -12.43 49.74
N GLN A 723 -19.14 -12.21 48.43
CA GLN A 723 -19.84 -13.09 47.49
C GLN A 723 -19.18 -14.47 47.40
N GLN A 724 -17.85 -14.56 47.30
CA GLN A 724 -17.16 -15.84 47.23
C GLN A 724 -17.26 -16.62 48.56
N LEU A 725 -17.15 -15.94 49.70
CA LEU A 725 -17.35 -16.54 51.02
C LEU A 725 -18.79 -17.03 51.23
N CYS A 726 -19.81 -16.34 50.69
CA CYS A 726 -21.21 -16.79 50.75
C CYS A 726 -21.49 -18.05 49.92
N LYS A 727 -20.66 -18.38 48.91
CA LYS A 727 -20.79 -19.64 48.14
C LYS A 727 -20.29 -20.86 48.90
N LEU A 728 -19.59 -20.68 50.02
CA LEU A 728 -18.97 -21.78 50.76
C LEU A 728 -20.04 -22.58 51.52
N PRO A 729 -20.01 -23.94 51.49
CA PRO A 729 -21.03 -24.76 52.15
C PRO A 729 -21.25 -24.44 53.63
N ALA A 730 -20.22 -24.05 54.37
CA ALA A 730 -20.38 -23.71 55.79
C ALA A 730 -21.11 -22.37 56.03
N ALA A 731 -21.06 -21.42 55.08
CA ALA A 731 -21.79 -20.14 55.19
C ALA A 731 -23.32 -20.34 55.23
N VAL A 732 -23.82 -21.43 54.63
CA VAL A 732 -25.25 -21.80 54.61
C VAL A 732 -25.80 -22.06 56.03
N TYR A 733 -24.93 -22.44 56.98
CA TYR A 733 -25.30 -22.71 58.37
C TYR A 733 -25.18 -21.49 59.31
N ALA A 734 -24.85 -20.30 58.79
CA ALA A 734 -24.86 -19.07 59.59
C ALA A 734 -26.24 -18.85 60.23
N SER A 735 -26.23 -18.48 61.50
CA SER A 735 -27.46 -18.22 62.27
C SER A 735 -28.07 -16.85 61.93
N ARG A 736 -29.31 -16.64 62.37
CA ARG A 736 -30.01 -15.33 62.26
C ARG A 736 -29.21 -14.21 62.92
N ALA A 737 -28.65 -14.46 64.11
CA ALA A 737 -27.91 -13.44 64.87
C ALA A 737 -26.60 -13.05 64.16
N GLU A 738 -25.87 -14.04 63.63
CA GLU A 738 -24.66 -13.81 62.85
C GLU A 738 -24.97 -13.05 61.55
N LEU A 739 -26.00 -13.45 60.80
CA LEU A 739 -26.40 -12.71 59.60
C LEU A 739 -26.81 -11.26 59.89
N LEU A 740 -27.50 -11.01 61.01
CA LEU A 740 -27.86 -9.65 61.42
C LEU A 740 -26.61 -8.79 61.66
N GLN A 741 -25.59 -9.34 62.31
CA GLN A 741 -24.29 -8.67 62.50
C GLN A 741 -23.57 -8.41 61.17
N LEU A 742 -23.55 -9.38 60.25
CA LEU A 742 -22.96 -9.24 58.91
C LEU A 742 -23.63 -8.13 58.09
N LEU A 743 -24.97 -8.08 58.10
CA LEU A 743 -25.74 -7.03 57.43
C LEU A 743 -25.50 -5.67 58.08
N GLN A 744 -25.44 -5.59 59.41
CA GLN A 744 -25.16 -4.35 60.12
C GLN A 744 -23.74 -3.84 59.82
N ALA A 745 -22.74 -4.72 59.69
CA ALA A 745 -21.40 -4.35 59.27
C ALA A 745 -21.34 -3.83 57.83
N ALA A 746 -22.06 -4.47 56.89
CA ALA A 746 -22.15 -4.00 55.51
C ALA A 746 -22.81 -2.61 55.41
N VAL A 747 -23.82 -2.32 56.24
CA VAL A 747 -24.42 -0.98 56.38
C VAL A 747 -23.43 0.00 57.00
N GLN A 748 -22.71 -0.37 58.07
CA GLN A 748 -21.69 0.51 58.66
C GLN A 748 -20.57 0.87 57.67
N ALA A 749 -20.15 -0.08 56.82
CA ALA A 749 -19.19 0.14 55.75
C ALA A 749 -19.76 0.85 54.51
N GLY A 750 -21.09 1.01 54.41
CA GLY A 750 -21.77 1.59 53.25
C GLY A 750 -21.77 0.71 51.99
N SER A 751 -21.45 -0.58 52.11
CA SER A 751 -21.31 -1.50 50.97
C SER A 751 -22.60 -2.24 50.67
N ALA A 752 -23.48 -1.59 49.90
CA ALA A 752 -24.72 -2.19 49.39
C ALA A 752 -24.48 -3.47 48.56
N SER A 753 -23.32 -3.56 47.91
CA SER A 753 -22.88 -4.73 47.15
C SER A 753 -22.50 -5.92 48.05
N CYS A 754 -22.06 -5.71 49.30
CA CYS A 754 -21.94 -6.79 50.30
C CYS A 754 -23.30 -7.29 50.80
N ILE A 755 -24.33 -6.43 50.85
CA ILE A 755 -25.68 -6.82 51.31
C ILE A 755 -26.33 -7.82 50.33
N GLN A 756 -26.07 -7.69 49.02
CA GLN A 756 -26.67 -8.53 47.99
C GLN A 756 -26.37 -10.04 48.05
N PRO A 757 -25.14 -10.52 48.33
CA PRO A 757 -24.88 -11.93 48.60
C PRO A 757 -25.33 -12.36 50.01
N LEU A 758 -25.19 -11.50 51.03
CA LEU A 758 -25.61 -11.84 52.41
C LEU A 758 -27.11 -12.17 52.51
N ARG A 759 -27.98 -11.42 51.80
CA ARG A 759 -29.43 -11.71 51.73
C ARG A 759 -29.78 -13.04 51.04
N GLN A 760 -28.84 -13.70 50.36
CA GLN A 760 -29.06 -15.00 49.72
C GLN A 760 -28.84 -16.18 50.68
N LEU A 761 -28.25 -15.94 51.86
CA LEU A 761 -28.07 -16.96 52.89
C LEU A 761 -29.42 -17.36 53.51
N PRO A 762 -29.67 -18.63 53.86
CA PRO A 762 -30.98 -19.09 54.34
C PRO A 762 -31.48 -18.37 55.60
N ALA A 763 -30.57 -17.85 56.43
CA ALA A 763 -30.91 -17.07 57.60
C ALA A 763 -31.65 -15.75 57.27
N ALA A 764 -31.57 -15.23 56.04
CA ALA A 764 -32.24 -14.00 55.63
C ALA A 764 -33.77 -14.13 55.69
N ALA A 765 -34.31 -15.33 55.44
CA ALA A 765 -35.73 -15.64 55.58
C ALA A 765 -36.21 -15.71 57.05
N ARG A 766 -35.29 -15.64 58.03
CA ARG A 766 -35.57 -15.72 59.47
C ARG A 766 -35.43 -14.39 60.20
N ILE A 767 -34.97 -13.33 59.52
CA ILE A 767 -34.94 -11.96 60.04
C ILE A 767 -36.39 -11.52 60.29
N SER A 768 -36.65 -10.83 61.40
CA SER A 768 -37.98 -10.28 61.71
C SER A 768 -38.18 -8.86 61.17
N GLU A 769 -39.43 -8.44 60.98
CA GLU A 769 -39.81 -7.07 60.59
C GLU A 769 -39.06 -6.00 61.41
N ALA A 770 -39.06 -6.09 62.74
CA ALA A 770 -38.36 -5.15 63.62
C ALA A 770 -36.82 -5.10 63.42
N GLU A 771 -36.19 -6.19 63.00
CA GLU A 771 -34.75 -6.21 62.68
C GLU A 771 -34.49 -5.60 61.29
N ALA A 772 -35.38 -5.84 60.32
CA ALA A 772 -35.31 -5.20 59.01
C ALA A 772 -35.54 -3.68 59.11
N GLU A 773 -36.48 -3.25 59.96
CA GLU A 773 -36.71 -1.85 60.30
C GLU A 773 -35.45 -1.21 60.91
N GLN A 774 -34.80 -1.86 61.89
CA GLN A 774 -33.55 -1.37 62.49
C GLN A 774 -32.40 -1.24 61.47
N LEU A 775 -32.23 -2.21 60.56
CA LEU A 775 -31.23 -2.14 59.50
C LEU A 775 -31.52 -0.99 58.51
N LEU A 776 -32.79 -0.81 58.14
CA LEU A 776 -33.21 0.29 57.27
C LEU A 776 -33.04 1.65 57.95
N GLU A 777 -33.40 1.78 59.23
CA GLU A 777 -33.22 2.99 60.01
C GLU A 777 -31.74 3.38 60.12
N ALA A 778 -30.86 2.39 60.34
CA ALA A 778 -29.41 2.60 60.33
C ALA A 778 -28.89 3.09 58.97
N ALA A 779 -29.34 2.49 57.86
CA ALA A 779 -28.95 2.89 56.51
C ALA A 779 -29.49 4.29 56.13
N VAL A 780 -30.69 4.65 56.57
CA VAL A 780 -31.29 5.99 56.39
C VAL A 780 -30.54 7.04 57.21
N LYS A 781 -30.25 6.76 58.49
CA LYS A 781 -29.41 7.64 59.34
C LYS A 781 -28.02 7.87 58.75
N ALA A 782 -27.45 6.83 58.13
CA ALA A 782 -26.18 6.90 57.42
C ALA A 782 -26.26 7.51 56.00
N ARG A 783 -27.46 7.85 55.50
CA ARG A 783 -27.71 8.42 54.15
C ARG A 783 -27.24 7.51 52.99
N GLN A 784 -27.46 6.21 53.13
CA GLN A 784 -26.97 5.19 52.21
C GLN A 784 -28.09 4.62 51.34
N ALA A 785 -28.55 5.40 50.36
CA ALA A 785 -29.68 5.01 49.51
C ALA A 785 -29.51 3.64 48.82
N GLN A 786 -28.28 3.27 48.44
CA GLN A 786 -28.00 1.94 47.86
C GLN A 786 -28.13 0.81 48.88
N CYS A 787 -27.75 1.02 50.14
CA CYS A 787 -27.95 0.04 51.22
C CYS A 787 -29.44 -0.11 51.52
N VAL A 788 -30.19 1.01 51.57
CA VAL A 788 -31.66 1.00 51.66
C VAL A 788 -32.27 0.19 50.51
N ALA A 789 -31.87 0.46 49.26
CA ALA A 789 -32.33 -0.27 48.08
C ALA A 789 -32.09 -1.80 48.18
N ALA A 790 -30.94 -2.21 48.73
CA ALA A 790 -30.59 -3.62 48.90
C ALA A 790 -31.35 -4.29 50.07
N LEU A 791 -31.54 -3.58 51.19
CA LEU A 791 -32.26 -4.06 52.38
C LEU A 791 -33.77 -4.13 52.18
N VAL A 792 -34.36 -3.20 51.41
CA VAL A 792 -35.77 -3.23 50.98
C VAL A 792 -36.15 -4.56 50.33
N GLN A 793 -35.19 -5.26 49.71
CA GLN A 793 -35.40 -6.55 49.05
C GLN A 793 -35.37 -7.76 50.01
N LEU A 794 -35.22 -7.57 51.33
CA LEU A 794 -35.36 -8.64 52.32
C LEU A 794 -36.85 -9.04 52.47
N PRO A 795 -37.19 -10.33 52.66
CA PRO A 795 -38.57 -10.77 52.85
C PRO A 795 -39.29 -10.04 54.00
N ALA A 796 -38.59 -9.82 55.12
CA ALA A 796 -39.11 -9.10 56.27
C ALA A 796 -39.30 -7.59 56.02
N ALA A 797 -38.49 -6.97 55.14
CA ALA A 797 -38.67 -5.56 54.78
C ALA A 797 -39.94 -5.36 53.94
N GLN A 798 -40.25 -6.31 53.05
CA GLN A 798 -41.48 -6.33 52.24
C GLN A 798 -42.77 -6.55 53.05
N GLN A 799 -42.65 -6.95 54.33
CA GLN A 799 -43.78 -7.18 55.24
C GLN A 799 -43.98 -6.04 56.25
N LEU A 800 -43.13 -5.01 56.23
CA LEU A 800 -43.22 -3.88 57.17
C LEU A 800 -44.58 -3.17 57.09
N GLY A 801 -45.20 -3.00 58.25
CA GLY A 801 -46.44 -2.24 58.39
C GLY A 801 -46.29 -0.77 57.94
N SER A 802 -47.39 -0.19 57.46
CA SER A 802 -47.41 1.18 56.92
C SER A 802 -46.90 2.24 57.90
N GLY A 803 -47.07 2.04 59.21
CA GLY A 803 -46.53 2.90 60.27
C GLY A 803 -44.99 2.93 60.31
N ALA A 804 -44.33 1.77 60.24
CA ALA A 804 -42.87 1.66 60.21
C ALA A 804 -42.29 2.30 58.94
N VAL A 805 -42.90 2.01 57.78
CA VAL A 805 -42.52 2.64 56.51
C VAL A 805 -42.69 4.17 56.55
N HIS A 806 -43.75 4.67 57.18
CA HIS A 806 -43.96 6.11 57.36
C HIS A 806 -42.90 6.74 58.27
N GLN A 807 -42.52 6.10 59.38
CA GLN A 807 -41.46 6.58 60.27
C GLN A 807 -40.09 6.64 59.58
N LEU A 808 -39.74 5.60 58.80
CA LEU A 808 -38.51 5.58 57.99
C LEU A 808 -38.51 6.68 56.92
N LEU A 809 -39.65 6.91 56.24
CA LEU A 809 -39.80 8.00 55.26
C LEU A 809 -39.70 9.38 55.92
N GLN A 810 -40.29 9.55 57.11
CA GLN A 810 -40.19 10.79 57.88
C GLN A 810 -38.74 11.04 58.31
N ALA A 811 -38.02 10.02 58.77
CA ALA A 811 -36.60 10.12 59.11
C ALA A 811 -35.74 10.53 57.89
N ALA A 812 -35.97 9.91 56.73
CA ALA A 812 -35.27 10.28 55.48
C ALA A 812 -35.58 11.72 55.04
N ALA A 813 -36.84 12.15 55.15
CA ALA A 813 -37.26 13.51 54.82
C ALA A 813 -36.67 14.56 55.77
N MET A 814 -36.64 14.29 57.09
CA MET A 814 -36.00 15.16 58.08
C MET A 814 -34.49 15.30 57.89
N LEU A 815 -33.83 14.27 57.33
CA LEU A 815 -32.42 14.33 56.94
C LEU A 815 -32.18 14.99 55.57
N GLY A 816 -33.24 15.27 54.81
CA GLY A 816 -33.19 15.82 53.45
C GLY A 816 -32.75 14.81 52.37
N ASP A 817 -32.79 13.51 52.66
CA ASP A 817 -32.32 12.47 51.74
C ASP A 817 -33.45 11.99 50.81
N ALA A 818 -33.54 12.66 49.66
CA ALA A 818 -34.48 12.31 48.61
C ALA A 818 -34.23 10.93 47.97
N GLN A 819 -33.01 10.39 48.04
CA GLN A 819 -32.66 9.09 47.45
C GLN A 819 -33.10 7.93 48.36
N CYS A 820 -32.78 7.99 49.66
CA CYS A 820 -33.34 7.06 50.64
C CYS A 820 -34.87 7.09 50.65
N SER A 821 -35.46 8.29 50.54
CA SER A 821 -36.91 8.47 50.45
C SER A 821 -37.52 7.82 49.20
N ALA A 822 -36.81 7.82 48.06
CA ALA A 822 -37.28 7.20 46.82
C ALA A 822 -37.22 5.66 46.88
N GLU A 823 -36.20 5.10 47.54
CA GLU A 823 -36.07 3.65 47.72
C GLU A 823 -37.08 3.09 48.73
N LEU A 824 -37.32 3.77 49.86
CA LEU A 824 -38.34 3.38 50.85
C LEU A 824 -39.76 3.39 50.27
N LYS A 825 -40.08 4.32 49.34
CA LYS A 825 -41.39 4.35 48.67
C LYS A 825 -41.71 3.07 47.89
N LYS A 826 -40.71 2.26 47.53
CA LYS A 826 -40.91 0.96 46.86
C LYS A 826 -41.55 -0.10 47.76
N LEU A 827 -41.57 0.10 49.08
CA LEU A 827 -42.29 -0.74 50.03
C LEU A 827 -43.79 -0.44 50.12
N GLN A 828 -44.27 0.67 49.56
CA GLN A 828 -45.69 1.01 49.58
C GLN A 828 -46.41 0.41 48.36
N PRO A 829 -47.39 -0.51 48.52
CA PRO A 829 -48.39 -0.71 47.49
C PRO A 829 -49.16 0.61 47.30
N CYS A 830 -49.37 1.03 46.06
CA CYS A 830 -49.95 2.34 45.75
C CYS A 830 -51.38 2.48 46.31
N SER A 831 -51.52 3.14 47.46
CA SER A 831 -52.79 3.52 48.08
C SER A 831 -52.57 4.68 49.05
N ILE A 832 -52.37 5.89 48.50
CA ILE A 832 -52.39 7.14 49.29
C ILE A 832 -53.34 8.13 48.62
N SER A 833 -54.55 8.20 49.17
CA SER A 833 -55.34 9.42 49.26
C SER A 833 -55.20 9.96 50.69
N GLU A 834 -55.09 11.29 50.83
CA GLU A 834 -55.01 12.03 52.12
C GLU A 834 -53.65 11.84 52.83
N ILE A 835 -52.89 12.90 53.16
CA ILE A 835 -53.18 13.94 54.16
C ILE A 835 -52.37 15.23 53.85
N GLU A 836 -52.94 16.40 54.16
CA GLU A 836 -52.32 17.73 54.02
C GLU A 836 -51.36 18.11 55.17
N PRO A 837 -50.43 19.08 54.97
CA PRO A 837 -49.50 19.53 56.01
C PRO A 837 -50.12 20.55 56.97
N VAL A 838 -49.88 20.38 58.28
CA VAL A 838 -50.28 21.34 59.33
C VAL A 838 -49.13 22.28 59.67
N MET A 839 -49.38 23.59 59.52
CA MET A 839 -48.62 24.70 60.12
C MET A 839 -49.41 25.29 61.30
N PRO A 840 -48.75 25.83 62.33
CA PRO A 840 -48.71 27.30 62.49
C PRO A 840 -47.30 27.81 62.89
N ALA A 841 -46.77 28.95 62.46
CA ALA A 841 -47.28 30.33 62.24
C ALA A 841 -47.03 31.30 63.43
N GLY A 842 -46.11 32.25 63.18
CA GLY A 842 -45.82 33.48 63.92
C GLY A 842 -44.69 34.19 63.15
N ALA A 843 -44.90 35.28 62.40
CA ALA A 843 -45.27 36.64 62.82
C ALA A 843 -44.19 37.24 63.74
N VAL A 844 -43.58 38.41 63.48
CA VAL A 844 -43.97 39.57 62.65
C VAL A 844 -42.72 40.14 61.90
N ALA A 845 -42.92 40.89 60.83
CA ALA A 845 -41.87 41.55 60.02
C ALA A 845 -41.87 43.08 60.18
N ASP A 846 -40.73 43.72 59.85
CA ASP A 846 -40.55 45.04 59.20
C ASP A 846 -39.02 45.20 58.96
N GLY A 847 -38.46 45.64 57.83
CA GLY A 847 -38.74 46.81 56.97
C GLY A 847 -37.74 47.92 57.36
N VAL A 848 -36.86 48.56 56.56
CA VAL A 848 -36.69 48.90 55.12
C VAL A 848 -35.16 49.11 54.86
N GLY A 849 -34.52 49.05 53.67
CA GLY A 849 -34.93 48.71 52.31
C GLY A 849 -34.19 49.53 51.20
N ALA A 850 -33.85 48.87 50.07
CA ALA A 850 -33.42 49.40 48.74
C ALA A 850 -31.98 49.93 48.48
N ALA A 851 -31.58 49.77 47.19
CA ALA A 851 -30.35 50.21 46.47
C ALA A 851 -29.01 49.54 46.87
N ALA A 852 -28.05 49.21 45.97
CA ALA A 852 -27.91 49.38 44.51
C ALA A 852 -27.22 48.11 43.93
N LEU A 853 -27.64 47.54 42.78
CA LEU A 853 -27.26 47.85 41.39
C LEU A 853 -25.75 47.72 41.03
N GLN A 854 -25.51 47.07 39.89
CA GLN A 854 -24.25 46.99 39.11
C GLN A 854 -23.04 46.20 39.68
N GLN A 855 -22.98 44.91 39.34
CA GLN A 855 -22.05 44.43 38.30
C GLN A 855 -22.41 43.03 37.79
N GLN A 856 -23.19 42.98 36.70
CA GLN A 856 -23.40 41.78 35.90
C GLN A 856 -23.20 42.14 34.43
N GLN A 857 -21.96 42.09 33.94
CA GLN A 857 -21.65 42.01 32.51
C GLN A 857 -20.15 41.76 32.29
N GLN A 858 -19.76 40.48 32.26
CA GLN A 858 -19.14 39.91 31.06
C GLN A 858 -19.18 38.38 31.09
N GLN A 859 -19.71 37.81 29.99
CA GLN A 859 -19.50 36.43 29.53
C GLN A 859 -20.01 35.28 30.40
N GLN A 860 -21.34 35.10 30.41
CA GLN A 860 -21.93 33.76 30.28
C GLN A 860 -23.01 33.76 29.17
N GLN A 861 -22.68 33.12 28.05
CA GLN A 861 -23.64 32.37 27.22
C GLN A 861 -23.06 30.94 27.10
N GLY A 862 -23.93 29.93 27.05
CA GLY A 862 -23.54 28.52 27.27
C GLY A 862 -22.70 27.88 26.14
N VAL A 863 -22.44 26.57 26.12
CA VAL A 863 -22.99 25.36 26.79
C VAL A 863 -21.90 24.24 26.63
N PRO A 864 -21.91 23.04 27.26
CA PRO A 864 -22.07 22.63 28.67
C PRO A 864 -20.82 21.92 29.27
N ALA A 865 -20.90 21.60 30.57
CA ALA A 865 -20.38 20.38 31.23
C ALA A 865 -18.97 19.81 30.90
N THR A 866 -17.94 20.28 31.63
CA THR A 866 -16.83 19.41 32.09
C THR A 866 -16.23 19.93 33.41
N ALA A 867 -15.67 18.99 34.19
CA ALA A 867 -14.70 19.14 35.29
C ALA A 867 -15.23 19.13 36.75
N ALA A 868 -14.83 18.09 37.50
CA ALA A 868 -14.14 18.20 38.79
C ALA A 868 -13.66 16.82 39.29
N ALA A 869 -12.44 16.40 38.92
CA ALA A 869 -11.71 15.32 39.60
C ALA A 869 -10.20 15.48 39.33
N ALA A 870 -9.52 16.28 40.16
CA ALA A 870 -8.08 16.48 40.06
C ALA A 870 -7.46 16.53 41.47
N ALA A 871 -7.13 15.36 42.02
CA ALA A 871 -6.36 15.21 43.26
C ALA A 871 -5.65 13.84 43.35
N ALA A 872 -4.92 13.43 42.31
CA ALA A 872 -3.98 12.29 42.34
C ALA A 872 -3.00 12.34 41.16
N SER A 873 -2.05 13.27 41.19
CA SER A 873 -0.94 13.31 40.21
C SER A 873 0.23 12.42 40.64
N CYS A 874 1.09 12.11 39.66
CA CYS A 874 2.48 11.64 39.83
C CYS A 874 2.74 10.12 39.99
N SER A 875 2.52 9.36 38.92
CA SER A 875 3.24 8.08 38.67
C SER A 875 3.23 7.63 37.19
N ILE A 876 2.17 7.95 36.43
CA ILE A 876 1.92 7.38 35.08
C ILE A 876 2.85 7.92 33.97
N TRP A 877 3.41 9.13 34.09
CA TRP A 877 4.16 9.78 32.99
C TRP A 877 5.58 9.23 32.71
N ARG A 878 6.14 8.36 33.58
CA ARG A 878 7.38 7.63 33.26
C ARG A 878 7.16 6.32 32.50
N TRP A 879 5.91 5.84 32.40
CA TRP A 879 5.58 4.56 31.76
C TRP A 879 5.23 4.73 30.26
N CYS A 880 4.44 5.75 29.90
CA CYS A 880 4.03 6.00 28.50
C CYS A 880 5.21 6.21 27.52
N CYS A 881 6.34 6.77 27.97
CA CYS A 881 7.52 6.95 27.11
C CYS A 881 8.30 5.65 26.78
N ARG A 882 8.05 4.53 27.47
CA ARG A 882 8.59 3.20 27.07
C ARG A 882 7.61 2.46 26.16
N VAL A 883 6.32 2.44 26.52
CA VAL A 883 5.29 1.69 25.78
C VAL A 883 5.13 2.18 24.32
N CYS A 884 5.27 3.49 24.06
CA CYS A 884 5.25 4.04 22.70
C CYS A 884 6.42 3.58 21.80
N ARG A 885 7.53 3.04 22.34
CA ARG A 885 8.59 2.42 21.51
C ARG A 885 8.33 0.96 21.17
N GLN A 886 7.51 0.24 21.95
CA GLN A 886 7.14 -1.15 21.68
C GLN A 886 5.99 -1.27 20.68
N LEU A 887 4.97 -0.40 20.77
CA LEU A 887 3.83 -0.42 19.85
C LEU A 887 4.20 -0.06 18.40
N HIS A 888 5.22 0.78 18.18
CA HIS A 888 5.66 1.12 16.81
C HIS A 888 6.43 -0.02 16.12
N ARG A 889 6.94 -1.02 16.87
CA ARG A 889 7.65 -2.19 16.31
C ARG A 889 6.76 -3.42 16.08
N CYS A 890 5.66 -3.58 16.82
CA CYS A 890 4.75 -4.72 16.62
C CYS A 890 3.82 -4.56 15.41
N LEU A 891 3.50 -3.32 15.00
CA LEU A 891 2.56 -3.06 13.89
C LEU A 891 3.18 -3.17 12.48
N THR A 892 4.52 -3.25 12.36
CA THR A 892 5.21 -3.44 11.07
C THR A 892 5.48 -4.91 10.71
N PHE A 893 5.21 -5.86 11.60
CA PHE A 893 5.53 -7.28 11.37
C PHE A 893 4.32 -8.15 10.92
N LYS A 894 3.10 -7.59 10.88
CA LYS A 894 1.87 -8.35 10.61
C LYS A 894 1.24 -8.13 9.23
N VAL A 895 2.00 -7.56 8.28
CA VAL A 895 1.56 -7.25 6.89
C VAL A 895 2.55 -7.83 5.84
N LYS A 896 3.34 -8.85 6.20
CA LYS A 896 4.25 -9.57 5.28
C LYS A 896 4.31 -11.08 5.59
N MET A 897 3.13 -11.69 5.68
CA MET A 897 2.92 -13.15 5.72
C MET A 897 1.69 -13.50 4.85
N GLU A 898 1.68 -12.99 3.63
CA GLU A 898 1.03 -13.54 2.42
C GLU A 898 1.98 -13.25 1.23
#